data_AF-A0A7V9AUV2-F1
#
_entry.id   AF-A0A7V9AUV2-F1
#
_cell.length_a   1.000
_cell.length_b   1.000
_cell.length_c   1.000
_cell.angle_alpha   90.00
_cell.angle_beta   90.00
_cell.angle_gamma   90.00
#
_symmetry.space_group_name_H-M   'P 1'
#
loop_
_entity.id
_entity.type
_entity.pdbx_description
1 polymer ?
#
loop_
_entity_poly.entity_id
_entity_poly.type
_entity_poly.pdbx_seq_one_letter_code
_entity_poly.pdbx_strand_id
1 'polypeptide(L)'
;DYLVRRLGSAPILVVGTYRTTDTHSRHPLNRLIEAFQGERRALTIVLSPLSATEHKAFLETLIGTGVADTLVRKLHDASEGNPFFTKELVRSLMDSGGIAKDHSDAWNLSAQAALAADTLPATIQQAVEKRIGRLPSELRDLLSVASVIGRSVDAEDLAALAQAGDIDNHLDSLVEQGLIEEERDSRGDVLSFSSGVVRDVLYGGLSPRKRRSLHRRCAELLEARHAGRIERVLPQLVHHFFQGDVPDKTVEYALRLARTSLDAFSAEEARRSAASALTFLDDEWEGDRVIEGDARLLLARAERMAGDVDGARREAAAAVRIYEDRRDPARLVAGLLFVAETAWQLRLPDETRRWVEQALPLARETGATDTLRRTLSLAATLANLVGDYDRANALLDEAGRLGTEAQDARRDAEIPLGGRMVVALASPVRAIDPVGTTIIEESEIGATVFETLLATDARGHLVPWLCERWEAGPHARVFGLTVRRDVRFSDGTPLTAAAVKRSIETSSRAAANLPAAFAAITGMTAFRAGDTSELAGVAAISETELHISLDEPLPILPALLTEGSTAVVSPRETTPGARGLVGTGPFRLASLTAEKVVVERNESYWRGGLPRLDAIEFHPSIQPPVIARKFRSGEIDLARDLLPEQLDEILRDPGSRQRLVEAPKKNTYFILFNATSGPVTRVPAVRRALAGVLRPRDLVWRTLGRFAEPAASLIPPGMLGHDAGRRWPSMPRDAAVAALRDAGIEPGTELAVSIQPLLRDRTASLLAGVFETWSDLGIEVAAAPLDMPAFLGTWKDNASIDLTIGRWNADYDDPDNFTYSLFHSRSGALHNYFSSPEADRLME
;
A
#
# COMPACT_ATOMS: atom_id res chain seq x y z
N ASP A 1 36.87 -30.02 41.27
CA ASP A 1 38.21 -29.41 41.06
C ASP A 1 39.35 -30.37 41.36
N TYR A 2 39.52 -30.84 42.60
CA TYR A 2 40.62 -31.73 43.02
C TYR A 2 40.88 -32.96 42.12
N LEU A 3 39.83 -33.69 41.72
CA LEU A 3 39.95 -34.88 40.85
C LEU A 3 40.44 -34.51 39.44
N VAL A 4 39.89 -33.47 38.83
CA VAL A 4 40.23 -33.02 37.46
C VAL A 4 41.68 -32.56 37.37
N ARG A 5 42.20 -31.87 38.40
CA ARG A 5 43.58 -31.37 38.43
C ARG A 5 44.63 -32.47 38.70
N ARG A 6 44.32 -33.49 39.50
CA ARG A 6 45.28 -34.57 39.88
C ARG A 6 45.27 -35.78 38.96
N LEU A 7 44.18 -36.04 38.25
CA LEU A 7 44.04 -37.21 37.37
C LEU A 7 44.44 -36.92 35.92
N GLY A 8 45.10 -35.79 35.65
CA GLY A 8 45.39 -35.32 34.30
C GLY A 8 46.27 -36.22 33.41
N SER A 9 46.93 -37.23 33.98
CA SER A 9 47.70 -38.26 33.26
C SER A 9 47.00 -39.63 33.18
N ALA A 10 45.84 -39.78 33.82
CA ALA A 10 45.04 -41.00 33.80
C ALA A 10 43.92 -40.87 32.75
N PRO A 11 43.54 -41.96 32.05
CA PRO A 11 42.49 -41.95 31.03
C PRO A 11 41.09 -41.95 31.68
N ILE A 12 40.74 -40.87 32.40
CA ILE A 12 39.49 -40.74 33.15
C ILE A 12 38.70 -39.54 32.61
N LEU A 13 37.46 -39.78 32.16
CA LEU A 13 36.50 -38.74 31.78
C LEU A 13 35.45 -38.60 32.89
N VAL A 14 35.24 -37.38 33.38
CA VAL A 14 34.15 -37.05 34.32
C VAL A 14 33.08 -36.29 33.56
N VAL A 15 31.86 -36.83 33.54
CA VAL A 15 30.69 -36.20 32.92
C VAL A 15 29.73 -35.78 34.02
N GLY A 16 29.33 -34.51 34.01
CA GLY A 16 28.29 -33.96 34.89
C GLY A 16 27.18 -33.33 34.07
N THR A 17 25.94 -33.57 34.47
CA THR A 17 24.76 -32.93 33.87
C THR A 17 24.02 -32.17 34.96
N TYR A 18 23.52 -30.99 34.61
CA TYR A 18 22.71 -30.15 35.49
C TYR A 18 21.76 -29.32 34.65
N ARG A 19 20.71 -28.79 35.27
CA ARG A 19 19.81 -27.83 34.63
C ARG A 19 20.18 -26.43 35.09
N THR A 20 20.27 -25.50 34.16
CA THR A 20 20.57 -24.09 34.45
C THR A 20 19.51 -23.44 35.35
N THR A 21 18.26 -23.90 35.26
CA THR A 21 17.14 -23.51 36.13
C THR A 21 17.33 -23.94 37.58
N ASP A 22 18.02 -25.05 37.82
CA ASP A 22 18.20 -25.62 39.17
C ASP A 22 19.43 -25.02 39.89
N THR A 23 20.15 -24.11 39.22
CA THR A 23 21.37 -23.46 39.70
C THR A 23 21.22 -21.95 39.79
N HIS A 24 20.70 -21.47 40.92
CA HIS A 24 20.63 -20.03 41.23
C HIS A 24 22.04 -19.39 41.23
N SER A 25 22.10 -18.06 41.12
CA SER A 25 23.36 -17.28 40.95
C SER A 25 24.48 -17.55 41.97
N ARG A 26 24.13 -18.06 43.17
CA ARG A 26 25.08 -18.37 44.26
C ARG A 26 25.41 -19.87 44.40
N HIS A 27 24.86 -20.71 43.53
CA HIS A 27 25.00 -22.17 43.64
C HIS A 27 26.48 -22.57 43.50
N PRO A 28 27.03 -23.44 44.38
CA PRO A 28 28.45 -23.82 44.37
C PRO A 28 28.94 -24.41 43.04
N LEU A 29 28.02 -25.00 42.27
CA LEU A 29 28.31 -25.51 40.93
C LEU A 29 28.68 -24.41 39.94
N ASN A 30 28.08 -23.21 40.02
CA ASN A 30 28.39 -22.11 39.10
C ASN A 30 29.83 -21.62 39.31
N ARG A 31 30.27 -21.49 40.58
CA ARG A 31 31.68 -21.21 40.91
C ARG A 31 32.63 -22.29 40.41
N LEU A 32 32.22 -23.56 40.48
CA LEU A 32 33.02 -24.67 39.97
C LEU A 32 33.12 -24.63 38.44
N ILE A 33 32.04 -24.33 37.74
CA ILE A 33 31.98 -24.22 36.27
C ILE A 33 32.80 -23.01 35.78
N GLU A 34 32.65 -21.85 36.43
CA GLU A 34 33.46 -20.66 36.17
C GLU A 34 34.95 -20.93 36.38
N ALA A 35 35.32 -21.64 37.44
CA ALA A 35 36.71 -22.03 37.68
C ALA A 35 37.29 -22.96 36.59
N PHE A 36 36.44 -23.59 35.78
CA PHE A 36 36.82 -24.42 34.63
C PHE A 36 36.68 -23.70 33.28
N GLN A 37 36.09 -22.50 33.22
CA GLN A 37 36.01 -21.73 31.98
C GLN A 37 37.40 -21.32 31.51
N GLY A 38 37.76 -21.71 30.29
CA GLY A 38 39.07 -21.45 29.69
C GLY A 38 40.14 -22.53 29.96
N GLU A 39 39.86 -23.54 30.79
CA GLU A 39 40.77 -24.68 30.93
C GLU A 39 40.65 -25.65 29.74
N ARG A 40 41.77 -26.02 29.12
CA ARG A 40 41.81 -26.93 27.95
C ARG A 40 41.26 -28.34 28.20
N ARG A 41 41.02 -28.72 29.46
CA ARG A 41 40.57 -30.06 29.86
C ARG A 41 39.11 -30.09 30.33
N ALA A 42 38.40 -28.97 30.24
CA ALA A 42 36.99 -28.87 30.57
C ALA A 42 36.19 -28.45 29.32
N LEU A 43 35.11 -29.18 29.05
CA LEU A 43 34.17 -28.86 27.97
C LEU A 43 32.79 -28.66 28.59
N THR A 44 32.22 -27.48 28.40
CA THR A 44 30.82 -27.20 28.77
C THR A 44 29.98 -27.26 27.51
N ILE A 45 28.98 -28.14 27.49
CA ILE A 45 28.03 -28.26 26.40
C ILE A 45 26.69 -27.72 26.90
N VAL A 46 26.22 -26.63 26.29
CA VAL A 46 24.88 -26.10 26.53
C VAL A 46 23.92 -26.81 25.58
N LEU A 47 22.92 -27.48 26.13
CA LEU A 47 21.89 -28.16 25.35
C LEU A 47 20.74 -27.19 25.09
N SER A 48 20.64 -26.71 23.86
CA SER A 48 19.50 -25.93 23.37
C SER A 48 18.34 -26.85 22.93
N PRO A 49 17.11 -26.32 22.76
CA PRO A 49 16.06 -27.05 22.07
C PRO A 49 16.54 -27.56 20.70
N LEU A 50 16.03 -28.72 20.28
CA LEU A 50 16.43 -29.34 19.02
C LEU A 50 16.08 -28.42 17.85
N SER A 51 17.04 -28.16 16.98
CA SER A 51 16.78 -27.57 15.66
C SER A 51 15.83 -28.47 14.87
N ALA A 52 15.19 -27.94 13.82
CA ALA A 52 14.29 -28.74 12.98
C ALA A 52 14.97 -30.01 12.41
N THR A 53 16.26 -29.92 12.08
CA THR A 53 17.07 -31.05 11.59
C THR A 53 17.34 -32.09 12.66
N GLU A 54 17.76 -31.65 13.86
CA GLU A 54 17.99 -32.56 15.00
C GLU A 54 16.68 -33.17 15.49
N HIS A 55 15.59 -32.42 15.42
CA HIS A 55 14.26 -32.87 15.75
C HIS A 55 13.76 -33.95 14.78
N LYS A 56 14.00 -33.79 13.47
CA LYS A 56 13.75 -34.84 12.47
C LYS A 56 14.54 -36.11 12.79
N ALA A 57 15.85 -35.97 13.05
CA ALA A 57 16.69 -37.11 13.39
C ALA A 57 16.19 -37.83 14.65
N PHE A 58 15.78 -37.08 15.67
CA PHE A 58 15.21 -37.64 16.89
C PHE A 58 13.87 -38.36 16.64
N LEU A 59 12.98 -37.79 15.81
CA LEU A 59 11.73 -38.45 15.39
C LEU A 59 12.00 -39.77 14.68
N GLU A 60 12.96 -39.81 13.77
CA GLU A 60 13.34 -41.04 13.07
C GLU A 60 13.85 -42.13 14.03
N THR A 61 14.46 -41.76 15.17
CA THR A 61 14.80 -42.75 16.21
C THR A 61 13.60 -43.31 16.97
N LEU A 62 12.49 -42.57 17.03
CA LEU A 62 11.30 -42.95 17.79
C LEU A 62 10.33 -43.81 16.98
N ILE A 63 10.13 -43.48 15.70
CA ILE A 63 9.13 -44.14 14.82
C ILE A 63 9.73 -44.80 13.57
N GLY A 64 11.03 -44.64 13.32
CA GLY A 64 11.72 -45.19 12.16
C GLY A 64 11.91 -44.15 11.04
N THR A 65 12.71 -44.54 10.04
CA THR A 65 13.08 -43.68 8.89
C THR A 65 11.89 -43.41 7.98
N GLY A 66 11.92 -42.28 7.26
CA GLY A 66 10.87 -41.90 6.31
C GLY A 66 9.74 -41.10 6.96
N VAL A 67 10.07 -40.12 7.82
CA VAL A 67 9.09 -39.22 8.42
C VAL A 67 8.85 -38.03 7.49
N ALA A 68 7.59 -37.76 7.15
CA ALA A 68 7.22 -36.64 6.28
C ALA A 68 7.57 -35.29 6.93
N ASP A 69 8.11 -34.34 6.14
CA ASP A 69 8.54 -33.03 6.66
C ASP A 69 7.38 -32.20 7.24
N THR A 70 6.15 -32.46 6.80
CA THR A 70 4.93 -31.88 7.38
C THR A 70 4.71 -32.35 8.82
N LEU A 71 4.94 -33.62 9.12
CA LEU A 71 4.84 -34.20 10.46
C LEU A 71 5.99 -33.69 11.34
N VAL A 72 7.21 -33.63 10.80
CA VAL A 72 8.39 -33.06 11.49
C VAL A 72 8.13 -31.62 11.93
N ARG A 73 7.64 -30.77 11.02
CA ARG A 73 7.38 -29.35 11.29
C ARG A 73 6.27 -29.17 12.31
N LYS A 74 5.14 -29.87 12.13
CA LYS A 74 4.01 -29.78 13.09
C LYS A 74 4.39 -30.25 14.48
N LEU A 75 5.17 -31.32 14.59
CA LEU A 75 5.67 -31.78 15.88
C LEU A 75 6.71 -30.82 16.47
N HIS A 76 7.51 -30.15 15.62
CA HIS A 76 8.52 -29.18 16.05
C HIS A 76 7.85 -27.92 16.60
N ASP A 77 6.88 -27.39 15.86
CA ASP A 77 6.07 -26.23 16.26
C ASP A 77 5.31 -26.52 17.55
N ALA A 78 4.79 -27.75 17.72
CA ALA A 78 4.05 -28.15 18.91
C ALA A 78 4.95 -28.45 20.13
N SER A 79 6.20 -28.90 19.92
CA SER A 79 7.13 -29.25 21.00
C SER A 79 8.17 -28.17 21.29
N GLU A 80 8.23 -27.13 20.47
CA GLU A 80 9.28 -26.10 20.45
C GLU A 80 10.69 -26.72 20.44
N GLY A 81 10.84 -27.89 19.80
CA GLY A 81 12.10 -28.64 19.74
C GLY A 81 12.49 -29.38 21.03
N ASN A 82 11.59 -29.48 22.02
CA ASN A 82 11.90 -30.17 23.27
C ASN A 82 11.83 -31.72 23.12
N PRO A 83 12.94 -32.46 23.33
CA PRO A 83 12.99 -33.91 23.12
C PRO A 83 11.98 -34.70 23.98
N PHE A 84 11.71 -34.23 25.20
CA PHE A 84 10.74 -34.90 26.08
C PHE A 84 9.32 -34.75 25.54
N PHE A 85 8.92 -33.54 25.14
CA PHE A 85 7.59 -33.29 24.56
C PHE A 85 7.42 -33.98 23.22
N THR A 86 8.44 -33.95 22.36
CA THR A 86 8.45 -34.71 21.10
C THR A 86 8.17 -36.19 21.32
N LYS A 87 8.84 -36.81 22.29
CA LYS A 87 8.66 -38.24 22.57
C LYS A 87 7.24 -38.57 23.03
N GLU A 88 6.68 -37.74 23.91
CA GLU A 88 5.32 -37.95 24.43
C GLU A 88 4.24 -37.70 23.36
N LEU A 89 4.43 -36.68 22.52
CA LEU A 89 3.58 -36.40 21.35
C LEU A 89 3.52 -37.57 20.39
N VAL A 90 4.70 -38.08 20.01
CA VAL A 90 4.85 -39.22 19.12
C VAL A 90 4.18 -40.46 19.70
N ARG A 91 4.42 -40.77 20.98
CA ARG A 91 3.78 -41.91 21.65
C ARG A 91 2.25 -41.77 21.63
N SER A 92 1.75 -40.60 22.03
CA SER A 92 0.31 -40.29 22.05
C SER A 92 -0.34 -40.45 20.68
N LEU A 93 0.31 -39.97 19.62
CA LEU A 93 -0.21 -40.03 18.26
C LEU A 93 -0.12 -41.44 17.67
N MET A 94 0.86 -42.25 18.06
CA MET A 94 0.89 -43.67 17.71
C MET A 94 -0.24 -44.43 18.40
N ASP A 95 -0.44 -44.20 19.69
CA ASP A 95 -1.49 -44.86 20.49
C ASP A 95 -2.90 -44.51 20.00
N SER A 96 -3.10 -43.29 19.48
CA SER A 96 -4.39 -42.82 18.96
C SER A 96 -4.60 -43.06 17.46
N GLY A 97 -3.65 -43.66 16.74
CA GLY A 97 -3.69 -43.79 15.27
C GLY A 97 -3.59 -42.44 14.51
N GLY A 98 -3.08 -41.41 15.16
CA GLY A 98 -2.87 -40.07 14.58
C GLY A 98 -1.64 -39.97 13.67
N ILE A 99 -0.66 -40.87 13.83
CA ILE A 99 0.45 -41.06 12.89
C ILE A 99 0.32 -42.44 12.24
N ALA A 100 0.36 -42.47 10.91
CA ALA A 100 0.32 -43.69 10.12
C ALA A 100 1.25 -43.57 8.92
N LYS A 101 1.61 -44.70 8.33
CA LYS A 101 2.32 -44.69 7.05
C LYS A 101 1.37 -44.35 5.91
N ASP A 102 1.77 -43.43 5.06
CA ASP A 102 1.04 -43.07 3.84
C ASP A 102 1.32 -44.07 2.70
N HIS A 103 0.75 -43.80 1.51
CA HIS A 103 0.90 -44.66 0.32
C HIS A 103 2.35 -44.79 -0.18
N SER A 104 3.26 -43.94 0.31
CA SER A 104 4.69 -43.96 0.00
C SER A 104 5.53 -44.65 1.08
N ASP A 105 4.88 -45.33 2.03
CA ASP A 105 5.49 -45.98 3.21
C ASP A 105 6.17 -44.98 4.17
N ALA A 106 5.88 -43.68 4.05
CA ALA A 106 6.38 -42.61 4.90
C ALA A 106 5.43 -42.32 6.06
N TRP A 107 5.97 -42.10 7.27
CA TRP A 107 5.19 -41.69 8.43
C TRP A 107 4.63 -40.28 8.27
N ASN A 108 3.31 -40.16 8.33
CA ASN A 108 2.59 -38.90 8.17
C ASN A 108 1.41 -38.83 9.15
N LEU A 109 0.77 -37.66 9.27
CA LEU A 109 -0.48 -37.54 10.03
C LEU A 109 -1.60 -38.27 9.28
N SER A 110 -2.44 -39.02 10.01
CA SER A 110 -3.61 -39.66 9.42
C SER A 110 -4.64 -38.59 8.99
N ALA A 111 -5.49 -38.91 8.00
CA ALA A 111 -6.49 -37.96 7.45
C ALA A 111 -7.50 -37.43 8.49
N GLN A 112 -7.62 -38.09 9.65
CA GLN A 112 -8.46 -37.68 10.79
C GLN A 112 -7.71 -36.84 11.83
N ALA A 113 -6.38 -36.79 11.78
CA ALA A 113 -5.51 -36.04 12.69
C ALA A 113 -5.05 -34.71 12.07
N ALA A 114 -6.01 -33.87 11.67
CA ALA A 114 -5.71 -32.48 11.34
C ALA A 114 -5.47 -31.70 12.64
N LEU A 115 -4.21 -31.60 13.07
CA LEU A 115 -3.81 -30.64 14.10
C LEU A 115 -4.15 -29.23 13.58
N ALA A 116 -5.26 -28.66 14.06
CA ALA A 116 -5.48 -27.22 14.01
C ALA A 116 -4.49 -26.57 14.98
N ALA A 117 -3.92 -25.43 14.61
CA ALA A 117 -2.99 -24.68 15.45
C ALA A 117 -3.58 -24.30 16.82
N ASP A 118 -4.92 -24.29 16.93
CA ASP A 118 -5.66 -23.89 18.13
C ASP A 118 -6.10 -25.07 19.03
N THR A 119 -5.75 -26.30 18.69
CA THR A 119 -6.04 -27.48 19.54
C THR A 119 -4.75 -28.19 19.89
N LEU A 120 -4.14 -27.77 21.00
CA LEU A 120 -3.05 -28.49 21.65
C LEU A 120 -3.43 -29.97 21.82
N PRO A 121 -2.54 -30.93 21.49
CA PRO A 121 -2.80 -32.35 21.73
C PRO A 121 -3.16 -32.59 23.19
N ALA A 122 -4.23 -33.35 23.44
CA ALA A 122 -4.79 -33.56 24.78
C ALA A 122 -3.74 -34.01 25.81
N THR A 123 -2.67 -34.69 25.40
CA THR A 123 -1.57 -35.15 26.25
C THR A 123 -0.58 -34.04 26.66
N ILE A 124 -0.30 -33.05 25.81
CA ILE A 124 0.47 -31.86 26.19
C ILE A 124 -0.35 -31.00 27.15
N GLN A 125 -1.60 -30.75 26.78
CA GLN A 125 -2.54 -30.02 27.64
C GLN A 125 -2.64 -30.71 29.01
N GLN A 126 -2.84 -32.03 29.08
CA GLN A 126 -2.88 -32.78 30.34
C GLN A 126 -1.55 -32.74 31.12
N ALA A 127 -0.40 -32.76 30.46
CA ALA A 127 0.90 -32.69 31.12
C ALA A 127 1.14 -31.30 31.74
N VAL A 128 0.80 -30.24 31.00
CA VAL A 128 0.87 -28.85 31.45
C VAL A 128 -0.18 -28.58 32.53
N GLU A 129 -1.42 -29.05 32.37
CA GLU A 129 -2.48 -29.00 33.39
C GLU A 129 -2.08 -29.72 34.67
N LYS A 130 -1.43 -30.89 34.58
CA LYS A 130 -0.95 -31.63 35.75
C LYS A 130 0.24 -30.93 36.42
N ARG A 131 1.10 -30.27 35.65
CA ARG A 131 2.22 -29.47 36.17
C ARG A 131 1.69 -28.22 36.87
N ILE A 132 0.79 -27.47 36.23
CA ILE A 132 0.09 -26.31 36.81
C ILE A 132 -0.69 -26.74 38.05
N GLY A 133 -1.44 -27.84 37.99
CA GLY A 133 -2.28 -28.34 39.08
C GLY A 133 -1.53 -28.75 40.35
N ARG A 134 -0.21 -28.95 40.29
CA ARG A 134 0.66 -29.21 41.45
C ARG A 134 1.12 -27.93 42.15
N LEU A 135 0.94 -26.77 41.53
CA LEU A 135 1.32 -25.48 42.11
C LEU A 135 0.34 -25.07 43.22
N PRO A 136 0.82 -24.36 44.26
CA PRO A 136 -0.02 -23.64 45.21
C PRO A 136 -1.08 -22.79 44.49
N SER A 137 -2.23 -22.59 45.14
CA SER A 137 -3.34 -21.80 44.58
C SER A 137 -2.92 -20.38 44.20
N GLU A 138 -2.07 -19.76 45.02
CA GLU A 138 -1.59 -18.39 44.86
C GLU A 138 -0.77 -18.24 43.57
N LEU A 139 0.14 -19.20 43.29
CA LEU A 139 0.95 -19.20 42.07
C LEU A 139 0.12 -19.47 40.81
N ARG A 140 -0.88 -20.36 40.91
CA ARG A 140 -1.82 -20.62 39.80
C ARG A 140 -2.67 -19.42 39.47
N ASP A 141 -3.17 -18.71 40.48
CA ASP A 141 -3.94 -17.49 40.29
C ASP A 141 -3.08 -16.37 39.69
N LEU A 142 -1.83 -16.23 40.12
CA LEU A 142 -0.87 -15.28 39.55
C LEU A 142 -0.61 -15.57 38.06
N LEU A 143 -0.29 -16.82 37.72
CA LEU A 143 -0.11 -17.27 36.33
C LEU A 143 -1.38 -17.10 35.48
N SER A 144 -2.56 -17.32 36.08
CA SER A 144 -3.85 -17.11 35.43
C SER A 144 -4.06 -15.64 35.07
N VAL A 145 -3.73 -14.71 35.97
CA VAL A 145 -3.77 -13.26 35.70
C VAL A 145 -2.77 -12.89 34.59
N ALA A 146 -1.53 -13.36 34.70
CA ALA A 146 -0.50 -13.13 33.68
C ALA A 146 -0.93 -13.61 32.29
N SER A 147 -1.60 -14.78 32.21
CA SER A 147 -2.06 -15.34 30.93
C SER A 147 -3.05 -14.43 30.18
N VAL A 148 -3.83 -13.63 30.92
CA VAL A 148 -4.79 -12.66 30.39
C VAL A 148 -4.11 -11.36 29.96
N ILE A 149 -3.08 -10.90 30.67
CA ILE A 149 -2.34 -9.67 30.31
C ILE A 149 -1.64 -9.84 28.96
N GLY A 150 -0.91 -10.95 28.76
CA GLY A 150 -0.18 -11.15 27.51
C GLY A 150 0.90 -12.21 27.60
N ARG A 151 1.75 -12.27 26.56
CA ARG A 151 2.93 -13.14 26.53
C ARG A 151 4.08 -12.57 27.35
N SER A 152 4.26 -11.24 27.30
CA SER A 152 5.17 -10.48 28.14
C SER A 152 4.34 -9.58 29.06
N VAL A 153 4.75 -9.48 30.32
CA VAL A 153 3.97 -8.90 31.42
C VAL A 153 4.90 -8.07 32.30
N ASP A 154 4.52 -6.83 32.59
CA ASP A 154 5.20 -5.99 33.57
C ASP A 154 4.85 -6.47 34.99
N ALA A 155 5.86 -6.66 35.85
CA ALA A 155 5.66 -7.17 37.21
C ALA A 155 4.75 -6.27 38.06
N GLU A 156 4.78 -4.95 37.86
CA GLU A 156 3.94 -3.99 38.57
C GLU A 156 2.45 -4.15 38.17
N ASP A 157 2.20 -4.35 36.87
CA ASP A 157 0.84 -4.58 36.36
C ASP A 157 0.28 -5.91 36.88
N LEU A 158 1.13 -6.94 36.90
CA LEU A 158 0.77 -8.24 37.46
C LEU A 158 0.47 -8.15 38.97
N ALA A 159 1.25 -7.38 39.73
CA ALA A 159 1.02 -7.13 41.15
C ALA A 159 -0.33 -6.47 41.41
N ALA A 160 -0.61 -5.39 40.68
CA ALA A 160 -1.85 -4.64 40.81
C ALA A 160 -3.08 -5.50 40.49
N LEU A 161 -2.99 -6.39 39.49
CA LEU A 161 -4.10 -7.24 39.06
C LEU A 161 -4.28 -8.50 39.93
N ALA A 162 -3.19 -9.09 40.41
CA ALA A 162 -3.25 -10.29 41.24
C ALA A 162 -3.65 -10.00 42.70
N GLN A 163 -3.49 -8.76 43.18
CA GLN A 163 -3.68 -8.40 44.60
C GLN A 163 -2.86 -9.30 45.55
N ALA A 164 -1.69 -9.76 45.09
CA ALA A 164 -0.83 -10.65 45.85
C ALA A 164 0.00 -9.84 46.86
N GLY A 165 0.02 -10.25 48.13
CA GLY A 165 0.74 -9.55 49.20
C GLY A 165 2.26 -9.75 49.17
N ASP A 166 2.73 -10.89 48.65
CA ASP A 166 4.15 -11.27 48.57
C ASP A 166 4.49 -11.70 47.14
N ILE A 167 4.46 -10.75 46.21
CA ILE A 167 4.59 -11.06 44.79
C ILE A 167 6.01 -11.47 44.39
N ASP A 168 7.04 -10.87 44.99
CA ASP A 168 8.43 -11.15 44.64
C ASP A 168 8.79 -12.62 44.92
N ASN A 169 8.42 -13.16 46.09
CA ASN A 169 8.64 -14.57 46.40
C ASN A 169 7.82 -15.51 45.50
N HIS A 170 6.63 -15.08 45.06
CA HIS A 170 5.83 -15.86 44.11
C HIS A 170 6.44 -15.88 42.71
N LEU A 171 6.97 -14.74 42.25
CA LEU A 171 7.66 -14.63 40.97
C LEU A 171 8.94 -15.46 40.98
N ASP A 172 9.77 -15.33 42.02
CA ASP A 172 10.97 -16.15 42.21
C ASP A 172 10.63 -17.64 42.13
N SER A 173 9.55 -18.08 42.80
CA SER A 173 9.12 -19.47 42.74
C SER A 173 8.69 -19.89 41.32
N LEU A 174 7.98 -19.04 40.58
CA LEU A 174 7.56 -19.34 39.20
C LEU A 174 8.72 -19.38 38.22
N VAL A 175 9.75 -18.56 38.43
CA VAL A 175 11.02 -18.58 37.69
C VAL A 175 11.80 -19.86 38.02
N GLU A 176 11.95 -20.22 39.30
CA GLU A 176 12.56 -21.48 39.74
C GLU A 176 11.85 -22.71 39.16
N GLN A 177 10.52 -22.66 39.06
CA GLN A 177 9.72 -23.71 38.44
C GLN A 177 9.80 -23.71 36.91
N GLY A 178 10.45 -22.73 36.29
CA GLY A 178 10.64 -22.61 34.84
C GLY A 178 9.34 -22.41 34.06
N LEU A 179 8.39 -21.67 34.63
CA LEU A 179 7.09 -21.34 34.01
C LEU A 179 7.09 -19.92 33.43
N ILE A 180 7.89 -19.02 34.00
CA ILE A 180 8.13 -17.67 33.51
C ILE A 180 9.64 -17.38 33.54
N GLU A 181 10.07 -16.42 32.73
CA GLU A 181 11.46 -15.99 32.58
C GLU A 181 11.56 -14.46 32.56
N GLU A 182 12.62 -13.91 33.11
CA GLU A 182 12.92 -12.47 33.09
C GLU A 182 13.60 -12.06 31.77
N GLU A 183 13.07 -11.03 31.10
CA GLU A 183 13.65 -10.49 29.87
C GLU A 183 14.88 -9.61 30.17
N ARG A 184 16.08 -10.18 29.99
CA ARG A 184 17.38 -9.58 30.35
C ARG A 184 17.76 -8.28 29.64
N ASP A 185 17.11 -7.94 28.52
CA ASP A 185 17.42 -6.75 27.69
C ASP A 185 16.40 -5.61 27.83
N SER A 186 15.41 -5.74 28.72
CA SER A 186 14.37 -4.73 28.91
C SER A 186 14.73 -3.73 30.02
N ARG A 187 14.41 -2.43 29.83
CA ARG A 187 14.48 -1.42 30.90
C ARG A 187 13.21 -1.52 31.74
N GLY A 188 13.09 -2.56 32.57
CA GLY A 188 11.97 -2.81 33.48
C GLY A 188 11.92 -4.26 33.93
N ASP A 189 11.13 -4.57 34.96
CA ASP A 189 10.90 -5.94 35.44
C ASP A 189 9.86 -6.64 34.55
N VAL A 190 10.24 -6.91 33.29
CA VAL A 190 9.39 -7.59 32.31
C VAL A 190 9.59 -9.10 32.39
N LEU A 191 8.48 -9.80 32.56
CA LEU A 191 8.40 -11.25 32.66
C LEU A 191 7.75 -11.82 31.40
N SER A 192 8.19 -12.99 30.96
CA SER A 192 7.60 -13.70 29.82
C SER A 192 7.30 -15.16 30.18
N PHE A 193 6.31 -15.76 29.53
CA PHE A 193 6.09 -17.21 29.69
C PHE A 193 7.24 -17.98 29.03
N SER A 194 7.78 -18.99 29.72
CA SER A 194 8.85 -19.84 29.17
C SER A 194 8.42 -20.67 27.95
N SER A 195 7.11 -20.85 27.76
CA SER A 195 6.51 -21.45 26.56
C SER A 195 5.10 -20.91 26.33
N GLY A 196 4.74 -20.69 25.06
CA GLY A 196 3.41 -20.21 24.68
C GLY A 196 2.29 -21.17 25.12
N VAL A 197 2.59 -22.47 25.15
CA VAL A 197 1.65 -23.52 25.56
C VAL A 197 1.20 -23.36 27.02
N VAL A 198 2.10 -22.95 27.92
CA VAL A 198 1.76 -22.74 29.33
C VAL A 198 0.71 -21.65 29.48
N ARG A 199 0.89 -20.54 28.76
CA ARG A 199 -0.08 -19.45 28.71
C ARG A 199 -1.42 -19.92 28.15
N ASP A 200 -1.41 -20.62 27.02
CA ASP A 200 -2.65 -21.00 26.34
C ASP A 200 -3.48 -22.00 27.15
N VAL A 201 -2.82 -22.94 27.86
CA VAL A 201 -3.49 -23.86 28.80
C VAL A 201 -4.08 -23.11 30.00
N LEU A 202 -3.33 -22.17 30.60
CA LEU A 202 -3.82 -21.35 31.70
C LEU A 202 -5.02 -20.51 31.28
N TYR A 203 -4.90 -19.80 30.17
CA TYR A 203 -5.94 -18.94 29.62
C TYR A 203 -7.18 -19.76 29.23
N GLY A 204 -6.98 -20.90 28.56
CA GLY A 204 -8.00 -21.87 28.16
C GLY A 204 -8.73 -22.48 29.36
N GLY A 205 -8.03 -22.73 30.46
CA GLY A 205 -8.58 -23.27 31.72
C GLY A 205 -9.43 -22.28 32.52
N LEU A 206 -9.41 -20.99 32.18
CA LEU A 206 -10.27 -19.99 32.84
C LEU A 206 -11.73 -20.15 32.43
N SER A 207 -12.63 -20.17 33.42
CA SER A 207 -14.05 -20.03 33.14
C SER A 207 -14.34 -18.73 32.37
N PRO A 208 -15.33 -18.69 31.47
CA PRO A 208 -15.70 -17.48 30.73
C PRO A 208 -15.96 -16.26 31.64
N ARG A 209 -16.54 -16.49 32.84
CA ARG A 209 -16.78 -15.43 33.84
C ARG A 209 -15.49 -14.85 34.40
N LYS A 210 -14.52 -15.71 34.78
CA LYS A 210 -13.23 -15.26 35.33
C LYS A 210 -12.40 -14.56 34.26
N ARG A 211 -12.40 -15.07 33.02
CA ARG A 211 -11.73 -14.45 31.87
C ARG A 211 -12.25 -13.03 31.61
N ARG A 212 -13.57 -12.86 31.45
CA ARG A 212 -14.19 -11.53 31.29
C ARG A 212 -13.82 -10.56 32.42
N SER A 213 -13.91 -11.04 33.67
CA SER A 213 -13.57 -10.22 34.84
C SER A 213 -12.11 -9.79 34.87
N LEU A 214 -11.17 -10.66 34.45
CA LEU A 214 -9.75 -10.32 34.42
C LEU A 214 -9.45 -9.33 33.30
N HIS A 215 -9.97 -9.55 32.09
CA HIS A 215 -9.80 -8.60 30.98
C HIS A 215 -10.33 -7.21 31.32
N ARG A 216 -11.49 -7.11 31.97
CA ARG A 216 -12.04 -5.84 32.44
C ARG A 216 -11.08 -5.13 33.41
N ARG A 217 -10.57 -5.84 34.40
CA ARG A 217 -9.61 -5.27 35.38
C ARG A 217 -8.30 -4.85 34.71
N CYS A 218 -7.79 -5.63 33.75
CA CYS A 218 -6.62 -5.24 32.95
C CYS A 218 -6.87 -3.93 32.20
N ALA A 219 -8.03 -3.81 31.55
CA ALA A 219 -8.39 -2.61 30.81
C ALA A 219 -8.51 -1.38 31.73
N GLU A 220 -9.16 -1.51 32.89
CA GLU A 220 -9.29 -0.44 33.90
C GLU A 220 -7.92 0.01 34.43
N LEU A 221 -6.99 -0.92 34.67
CA LEU A 221 -5.63 -0.58 35.10
C LEU A 221 -4.86 0.17 34.00
N LEU A 222 -4.92 -0.33 32.76
CA LEU A 222 -4.29 0.32 31.60
C LEU A 222 -4.85 1.72 31.37
N GLU A 223 -6.17 1.89 31.46
CA GLU A 223 -6.83 3.19 31.33
C GLU A 223 -6.35 4.17 32.40
N ALA A 224 -6.29 3.73 33.67
CA ALA A 224 -5.85 4.56 34.79
C ALA A 224 -4.37 4.95 34.70
N ARG A 225 -3.47 4.00 34.40
CA ARG A 225 -2.02 4.23 34.31
C ARG A 225 -1.64 5.16 33.16
N HIS A 226 -2.42 5.12 32.07
CA HIS A 226 -2.20 5.93 30.87
C HIS A 226 -3.13 7.14 30.79
N ALA A 227 -3.73 7.58 31.90
CA ALA A 227 -4.53 8.80 31.96
C ALA A 227 -3.76 10.00 31.35
N GLY A 228 -4.32 10.60 30.29
CA GLY A 228 -3.70 11.70 29.53
C GLY A 228 -2.77 11.29 28.37
N ARG A 229 -2.51 9.99 28.16
CA ARG A 229 -1.76 9.43 27.02
C ARG A 229 -2.40 8.13 26.50
N ILE A 230 -3.73 8.06 26.55
CA ILE A 230 -4.54 6.87 26.20
C ILE A 230 -4.29 6.42 24.75
N GLU A 231 -3.97 7.35 23.86
CA GLU A 231 -3.71 7.08 22.44
C GLU A 231 -2.60 6.04 22.22
N ARG A 232 -1.66 5.89 23.19
CA ARG A 232 -0.56 4.91 23.10
C ARG A 232 -0.98 3.48 23.38
N VAL A 233 -2.12 3.28 24.03
CA VAL A 233 -2.60 1.97 24.48
C VAL A 233 -3.99 1.61 23.94
N LEU A 234 -4.49 2.39 22.97
CA LEU A 234 -5.80 2.15 22.34
C LEU A 234 -5.99 0.69 21.86
N PRO A 235 -5.04 0.06 21.14
CA PRO A 235 -5.19 -1.34 20.71
C PRO A 235 -5.40 -2.31 21.89
N GLN A 236 -4.65 -2.14 22.97
CA GLN A 236 -4.76 -2.96 24.18
C GLN A 236 -6.10 -2.71 24.88
N LEU A 237 -6.53 -1.46 25.00
CA LEU A 237 -7.82 -1.12 25.61
C LEU A 237 -8.98 -1.73 24.82
N VAL A 238 -8.98 -1.61 23.49
CA VAL A 238 -9.99 -2.25 22.64
C VAL A 238 -10.00 -3.75 22.84
N HIS A 239 -8.83 -4.39 22.81
CA HIS A 239 -8.72 -5.84 23.04
C HIS A 239 -9.29 -6.27 24.40
N HIS A 240 -8.86 -5.63 25.49
CA HIS A 240 -9.26 -6.04 26.83
C HIS A 240 -10.70 -5.65 27.16
N PHE A 241 -11.22 -4.49 26.75
CA PHE A 241 -12.63 -4.18 26.96
C PHE A 241 -13.56 -5.08 26.14
N PHE A 242 -13.17 -5.43 24.90
CA PHE A 242 -13.91 -6.37 24.06
C PHE A 242 -13.98 -7.75 24.71
N GLN A 243 -12.84 -8.32 25.10
CA GLN A 243 -12.79 -9.62 25.79
C GLN A 243 -13.40 -9.56 27.20
N GLY A 244 -13.45 -8.37 27.82
CA GLY A 244 -14.07 -8.09 29.10
C GLY A 244 -15.59 -7.89 29.05
N ASP A 245 -16.17 -7.90 27.83
CA ASP A 245 -17.59 -7.71 27.59
C ASP A 245 -18.10 -6.41 28.23
N VAL A 246 -17.43 -5.30 27.88
CA VAL A 246 -17.76 -3.94 28.33
C VAL A 246 -18.14 -3.11 27.10
N PRO A 247 -19.43 -3.12 26.69
CA PRO A 247 -19.87 -2.52 25.44
C PRO A 247 -19.47 -1.04 25.29
N ASP A 248 -19.82 -0.20 26.26
CA ASP A 248 -19.61 1.26 26.19
C ASP A 248 -18.15 1.64 25.92
N LYS A 249 -17.23 1.07 26.70
CA LYS A 249 -15.80 1.32 26.57
C LYS A 249 -15.21 0.71 25.31
N THR A 250 -15.70 -0.46 24.90
CA THR A 250 -15.27 -1.09 23.65
C THR A 250 -15.63 -0.21 22.47
N VAL A 251 -16.89 0.23 22.38
CA VAL A 251 -17.37 1.11 21.30
C VAL A 251 -16.59 2.41 21.30
N GLU A 252 -16.44 3.08 22.45
CA GLU A 252 -15.70 4.35 22.55
C GLU A 252 -14.26 4.23 22.01
N TYR A 253 -13.49 3.29 22.54
CA TYR A 253 -12.08 3.16 22.16
C TYR A 253 -11.87 2.56 20.78
N ALA A 254 -12.76 1.67 20.33
CA ALA A 254 -12.66 1.07 19.02
C ALA A 254 -12.93 2.10 17.91
N LEU A 255 -13.88 3.02 18.10
CA LEU A 255 -14.11 4.10 17.15
C LEU A 255 -12.97 5.12 17.12
N ARG A 256 -12.39 5.44 18.29
CA ARG A 256 -11.19 6.29 18.37
C ARG A 256 -10.01 5.64 17.67
N LEU A 257 -9.75 4.35 17.94
CA LEU A 257 -8.68 3.60 17.30
C LEU A 257 -8.91 3.54 15.79
N ALA A 258 -10.12 3.21 15.34
CA ALA A 258 -10.46 3.18 13.91
C ALA A 258 -10.16 4.51 13.22
N ARG A 259 -10.52 5.65 13.84
CA ARG A 259 -10.23 6.98 13.29
C ARG A 259 -8.73 7.25 13.23
N THR A 260 -8.00 7.02 14.32
CA THR A 260 -6.54 7.22 14.32
C THR A 260 -5.81 6.28 13.36
N SER A 261 -6.32 5.06 13.16
CA SER A 261 -5.79 4.10 12.20
C SER A 261 -6.07 4.55 10.76
N LEU A 262 -7.24 5.14 10.47
CA LEU A 262 -7.50 5.77 9.18
C LEU A 262 -6.54 6.94 8.92
N ASP A 263 -6.34 7.82 9.90
CA ASP A 263 -5.41 8.96 9.81
C ASP A 263 -3.94 8.49 9.65
N ALA A 264 -3.62 7.29 10.16
CA ALA A 264 -2.33 6.64 10.00
C ALA A 264 -2.25 5.67 8.80
N PHE A 265 -3.27 5.64 7.93
CA PHE A 265 -3.37 4.76 6.76
C PHE A 265 -3.28 3.24 7.05
N SER A 266 -3.61 2.82 8.27
CA SER A 266 -3.68 1.42 8.68
C SER A 266 -5.09 0.86 8.45
N ALA A 267 -5.38 0.48 7.21
CA ALA A 267 -6.72 0.04 6.80
C ALA A 267 -7.19 -1.22 7.56
N GLU A 268 -6.29 -2.17 7.78
CA GLU A 268 -6.61 -3.42 8.47
C GLU A 268 -6.94 -3.21 9.96
N GLU A 269 -6.20 -2.33 10.64
CA GLU A 269 -6.48 -2.00 12.04
C GLU A 269 -7.77 -1.20 12.16
N ALA A 270 -8.00 -0.24 11.25
CA ALA A 270 -9.24 0.52 11.20
C ALA A 270 -10.46 -0.40 10.99
N ARG A 271 -10.34 -1.35 10.05
CA ARG A 271 -11.35 -2.35 9.76
C ARG A 271 -11.66 -3.23 10.97
N ARG A 272 -10.62 -3.82 11.60
CA ARG A 272 -10.78 -4.65 12.81
C ARG A 272 -11.40 -3.87 13.96
N SER A 273 -10.98 -2.62 14.17
CA SER A 273 -11.49 -1.78 15.25
C SER A 273 -12.95 -1.40 15.02
N ALA A 274 -13.31 -0.92 13.83
CA ALA A 274 -14.70 -0.59 13.51
C ALA A 274 -15.62 -1.83 13.60
N ALA A 275 -15.17 -3.00 13.13
CA ALA A 275 -15.91 -4.26 13.29
C ALA A 275 -16.07 -4.68 14.76
N SER A 276 -15.07 -4.42 15.60
CA SER A 276 -15.14 -4.69 17.04
C SER A 276 -16.21 -3.83 17.71
N ALA A 277 -16.36 -2.56 17.31
CA ALA A 277 -17.45 -1.70 17.78
C ALA A 277 -18.81 -2.24 17.34
N LEU A 278 -18.96 -2.61 16.05
CA LEU A 278 -20.22 -3.12 15.49
C LEU A 278 -20.71 -4.41 16.15
N THR A 279 -19.81 -5.21 16.73
CA THR A 279 -20.18 -6.44 17.46
C THR A 279 -21.08 -6.15 18.66
N PHE A 280 -20.97 -4.96 19.27
CA PHE A 280 -21.75 -4.54 20.44
C PHE A 280 -22.89 -3.57 20.11
N LEU A 281 -23.03 -3.15 18.85
CA LEU A 281 -24.04 -2.18 18.40
C LEU A 281 -25.22 -2.92 17.74
N ASP A 282 -25.92 -3.73 18.52
CA ASP A 282 -27.07 -4.53 18.07
C ASP A 282 -28.42 -3.96 18.56
N ASP A 283 -29.46 -4.80 18.62
CA ASP A 283 -30.77 -4.43 19.16
C ASP A 283 -30.80 -4.23 20.68
N GLU A 284 -29.78 -4.69 21.40
CA GLU A 284 -29.65 -4.57 22.86
C GLU A 284 -28.83 -3.33 23.28
N TRP A 285 -28.24 -2.60 22.32
CA TRP A 285 -27.47 -1.38 22.60
C TRP A 285 -28.35 -0.26 23.19
N GLU A 286 -28.03 0.16 24.42
CA GLU A 286 -28.76 1.20 25.15
C GLU A 286 -28.35 2.64 24.78
N GLY A 287 -27.22 2.82 24.09
CA GLY A 287 -26.70 4.12 23.68
C GLY A 287 -27.35 4.69 22.41
N ASP A 288 -26.84 5.82 21.93
CA ASP A 288 -27.35 6.43 20.70
C ASP A 288 -27.02 5.55 19.48
N ARG A 289 -28.05 5.10 18.76
CA ARG A 289 -27.90 4.31 17.52
C ARG A 289 -27.20 5.05 16.39
N VAL A 290 -27.12 6.38 16.43
CA VAL A 290 -26.30 7.13 15.47
C VAL A 290 -24.84 6.66 15.50
N ILE A 291 -24.36 6.14 16.63
CA ILE A 291 -23.02 5.56 16.78
C ILE A 291 -22.81 4.32 15.89
N GLU A 292 -23.85 3.51 15.64
CA GLU A 292 -23.78 2.42 14.67
C GLU A 292 -23.52 2.94 13.26
N GLY A 293 -24.20 4.04 12.88
CA GLY A 293 -23.92 4.73 11.63
C GLY A 293 -22.46 5.21 11.55
N ASP A 294 -21.95 5.83 12.62
CA ASP A 294 -20.57 6.32 12.69
C ASP A 294 -19.55 5.16 12.56
N ALA A 295 -19.82 4.02 13.20
CA ALA A 295 -19.01 2.80 13.13
C ALA A 295 -18.98 2.21 11.71
N ARG A 296 -20.15 2.09 11.07
CA ARG A 296 -20.27 1.62 9.69
C ARG A 296 -19.58 2.55 8.69
N LEU A 297 -19.68 3.86 8.88
CA LEU A 297 -19.00 4.81 8.01
C LEU A 297 -17.47 4.76 8.18
N LEU A 298 -16.97 4.50 9.40
CA LEU A 298 -15.53 4.26 9.63
C LEU A 298 -15.08 2.95 8.99
N LEU A 299 -15.88 1.88 9.09
CA LEU A 299 -15.63 0.62 8.39
C LEU A 299 -15.59 0.83 6.88
N ALA A 300 -16.56 1.55 6.33
CA ALA A 300 -16.61 1.88 4.90
C ALA A 300 -15.36 2.63 4.43
N ARG A 301 -14.87 3.59 5.22
CA ARG A 301 -13.61 4.30 4.93
C ARG A 301 -12.41 3.35 4.95
N ALA A 302 -12.36 2.44 5.91
CA ALA A 302 -11.29 1.45 6.04
C ALA A 302 -11.28 0.47 4.87
N GLU A 303 -12.45 -0.01 4.44
CA GLU A 303 -12.61 -0.88 3.27
C GLU A 303 -12.20 -0.18 1.99
N ARG A 304 -12.62 1.09 1.79
CA ARG A 304 -12.21 1.88 0.63
C ARG A 304 -10.69 2.05 0.57
N MET A 305 -10.06 2.31 1.72
CA MET A 305 -8.60 2.44 1.83
C MET A 305 -7.87 1.09 1.66
N ALA A 306 -8.52 -0.02 1.96
CA ALA A 306 -8.02 -1.36 1.67
C ALA A 306 -8.25 -1.79 0.20
N GLY A 307 -8.88 -0.94 -0.62
CA GLY A 307 -9.25 -1.21 -2.00
C GLY A 307 -10.62 -1.89 -2.19
N ASP A 308 -11.29 -2.34 -1.12
CA ASP A 308 -12.62 -2.95 -1.21
C ASP A 308 -13.71 -1.87 -1.33
N VAL A 309 -13.81 -1.27 -2.52
CA VAL A 309 -14.75 -0.18 -2.80
C VAL A 309 -16.21 -0.65 -2.75
N ASP A 310 -16.50 -1.92 -3.11
CA ASP A 310 -17.87 -2.44 -3.00
C ASP A 310 -18.27 -2.74 -1.55
N GLY A 311 -17.36 -3.27 -0.73
CA GLY A 311 -17.53 -3.30 0.73
C GLY A 311 -17.84 -1.92 1.27
N ALA A 312 -17.00 -0.94 0.93
CA ALA A 312 -17.18 0.43 1.37
C ALA A 312 -18.55 1.00 1.00
N ARG A 313 -19.00 0.74 -0.23
CA ARG A 313 -20.33 1.16 -0.70
C ARG A 313 -21.45 0.52 0.13
N ARG A 314 -21.37 -0.78 0.43
CA ARG A 314 -22.39 -1.50 1.23
C ARG A 314 -22.47 -0.94 2.65
N GLU A 315 -21.34 -0.76 3.32
CA GLU A 315 -21.30 -0.24 4.68
C GLU A 315 -21.71 1.24 4.76
N ALA A 316 -21.31 2.06 3.78
CA ALA A 316 -21.75 3.44 3.69
C ALA A 316 -23.27 3.55 3.45
N ALA A 317 -23.83 2.72 2.57
CA ALA A 317 -25.28 2.66 2.35
C ALA A 317 -26.03 2.24 3.61
N ALA A 318 -25.46 1.35 4.43
CA ALA A 318 -26.02 0.98 5.72
C ALA A 318 -25.96 2.13 6.74
N ALA A 319 -24.85 2.88 6.80
CA ALA A 319 -24.74 4.08 7.62
C ALA A 319 -25.77 5.15 7.23
N VAL A 320 -25.97 5.39 5.92
CA VAL A 320 -26.96 6.34 5.40
C VAL A 320 -28.36 6.04 5.92
N ARG A 321 -28.82 4.76 5.83
CA ARG A 321 -30.14 4.37 6.34
C ARG A 321 -30.32 4.70 7.82
N ILE A 322 -29.27 4.47 8.64
CA ILE A 322 -29.31 4.78 10.07
C ILE A 322 -29.44 6.30 10.30
N TYR A 323 -28.70 7.11 9.55
CA TYR A 323 -28.78 8.58 9.66
C TYR A 323 -30.13 9.13 9.19
N GLU A 324 -30.74 8.53 8.15
CA GLU A 324 -32.09 8.85 7.69
C GLU A 324 -33.14 8.56 8.77
N ASP A 325 -33.13 7.35 9.32
CA ASP A 325 -34.07 6.92 10.36
C ASP A 325 -33.98 7.80 11.61
N ARG A 326 -32.77 8.26 11.94
CA ARG A 326 -32.48 9.12 13.10
C ARG A 326 -32.66 10.60 12.83
N ARG A 327 -32.92 11.00 11.57
CA ARG A 327 -33.09 12.39 11.14
C ARG A 327 -31.90 13.28 11.55
N ASP A 328 -30.67 12.78 11.36
CA ASP A 328 -29.44 13.56 11.54
C ASP A 328 -28.96 14.08 10.17
N PRO A 329 -29.33 15.30 9.77
CA PRO A 329 -29.06 15.78 8.42
C PRO A 329 -27.56 16.03 8.17
N ALA A 330 -26.78 16.35 9.20
CA ALA A 330 -25.35 16.62 9.05
C ALA A 330 -24.58 15.33 8.72
N ARG A 331 -24.85 14.24 9.45
CA ARG A 331 -24.24 12.93 9.16
C ARG A 331 -24.80 12.29 7.90
N LEU A 332 -26.10 12.45 7.66
CA LEU A 332 -26.76 11.95 6.46
C LEU A 332 -26.12 12.50 5.18
N VAL A 333 -25.92 13.82 5.12
CA VAL A 333 -25.28 14.49 3.98
C VAL A 333 -23.87 13.98 3.73
N ALA A 334 -23.07 13.78 4.79
CA ALA A 334 -21.73 13.22 4.68
C ALA A 334 -21.73 11.74 4.21
N GLY A 335 -22.67 10.93 4.72
CA GLY A 335 -22.86 9.54 4.32
C GLY A 335 -23.30 9.41 2.86
N LEU A 336 -24.27 10.22 2.43
CA LEU A 336 -24.79 10.24 1.06
C LEU A 336 -23.70 10.61 0.05
N LEU A 337 -22.89 11.64 0.34
CA LEU A 337 -21.75 11.96 -0.52
C LEU A 337 -20.75 10.81 -0.58
N PHE A 338 -20.42 10.20 0.56
CA PHE A 338 -19.44 9.11 0.60
C PHE A 338 -19.91 7.91 -0.24
N VAL A 339 -21.17 7.48 -0.08
CA VAL A 339 -21.71 6.36 -0.87
C VAL A 339 -21.80 6.72 -2.36
N ALA A 340 -22.17 7.95 -2.71
CA ALA A 340 -22.16 8.42 -4.09
C ALA A 340 -20.76 8.35 -4.72
N GLU A 341 -19.72 8.82 -4.00
CA GLU A 341 -18.34 8.74 -4.48
C GLU A 341 -17.85 7.30 -4.63
N THR A 342 -18.21 6.39 -3.72
CA THR A 342 -17.87 4.97 -3.87
C THR A 342 -18.59 4.31 -5.05
N ALA A 343 -19.87 4.63 -5.27
CA ALA A 343 -20.62 4.16 -6.44
C ALA A 343 -20.02 4.69 -7.75
N TRP A 344 -19.54 5.93 -7.76
CA TRP A 344 -18.85 6.52 -8.89
C TRP A 344 -17.51 5.83 -9.18
N GLN A 345 -16.72 5.55 -8.14
CA GLN A 345 -15.46 4.81 -8.26
C GLN A 345 -15.69 3.43 -8.88
N LEU A 346 -16.77 2.75 -8.51
CA LEU A 346 -17.20 1.46 -9.08
C LEU A 346 -17.82 1.57 -10.48
N ARG A 347 -17.89 2.78 -11.05
CA ARG A 347 -18.53 3.07 -12.35
C ARG A 347 -19.99 2.61 -12.40
N LEU A 348 -20.74 2.88 -11.34
CA LEU A 348 -22.19 2.67 -11.25
C LEU A 348 -22.92 4.03 -11.41
N PRO A 349 -23.00 4.60 -12.63
CA PRO A 349 -23.49 5.98 -12.83
C PRO A 349 -24.95 6.15 -12.41
N ASP A 350 -25.80 5.13 -12.56
CA ASP A 350 -27.20 5.21 -12.15
C ASP A 350 -27.39 5.23 -10.65
N GLU A 351 -26.61 4.42 -9.92
CA GLU A 351 -26.60 4.45 -8.46
C GLU A 351 -25.98 5.75 -7.93
N THR A 352 -24.88 6.20 -8.55
CA THR A 352 -24.26 7.49 -8.25
C THR A 352 -25.27 8.62 -8.38
N ARG A 353 -26.03 8.65 -9.49
CA ARG A 353 -27.07 9.65 -9.74
C ARG A 353 -28.13 9.66 -8.64
N ARG A 354 -28.65 8.49 -8.25
CA ARG A 354 -29.65 8.38 -7.17
C ARG A 354 -29.14 8.94 -5.85
N TRP A 355 -27.90 8.64 -5.47
CA TRP A 355 -27.32 9.15 -4.22
C TRP A 355 -27.04 10.65 -4.29
N VAL A 356 -26.53 11.15 -5.43
CA VAL A 356 -26.31 12.58 -5.68
C VAL A 356 -27.61 13.37 -5.60
N GLU A 357 -28.69 12.88 -6.22
CA GLU A 357 -30.00 13.54 -6.23
C GLU A 357 -30.62 13.64 -4.82
N GLN A 358 -30.30 12.71 -3.92
CA GLN A 358 -30.67 12.78 -2.50
C GLN A 358 -29.76 13.72 -1.71
N ALA A 359 -28.45 13.69 -1.97
CA ALA A 359 -27.45 14.48 -1.25
C ALA A 359 -27.60 15.99 -1.53
N LEU A 360 -27.87 16.38 -2.78
CA LEU A 360 -27.85 17.77 -3.22
C LEU A 360 -28.81 18.70 -2.44
N PRO A 361 -30.13 18.38 -2.30
CA PRO A 361 -31.04 19.25 -1.55
C PRO A 361 -30.65 19.34 -0.07
N LEU A 362 -30.30 18.21 0.56
CA LEU A 362 -29.90 18.18 1.97
C LEU A 362 -28.60 18.95 2.23
N ALA A 363 -27.63 18.87 1.31
CA ALA A 363 -26.38 19.61 1.41
C ALA A 363 -26.60 21.13 1.29
N ARG A 364 -27.58 21.57 0.48
CA ARG A 364 -28.02 22.97 0.41
C ARG A 364 -28.70 23.41 1.70
N GLU A 365 -29.60 22.60 2.24
CA GLU A 365 -30.36 22.91 3.47
C GLU A 365 -29.47 22.97 4.72
N THR A 366 -28.52 22.06 4.84
CA THR A 366 -27.59 21.98 5.99
C THR A 366 -26.50 23.03 5.99
N GLY A 367 -26.28 23.73 4.87
CA GLY A 367 -25.17 24.67 4.72
C GLY A 367 -23.79 23.99 4.75
N ALA A 368 -23.71 22.68 4.48
CA ALA A 368 -22.46 21.93 4.44
C ALA A 368 -21.68 22.25 3.16
N THR A 369 -21.01 23.41 3.11
CA THR A 369 -20.43 24.00 1.89
C THR A 369 -19.47 23.07 1.16
N ASP A 370 -18.53 22.41 1.86
CA ASP A 370 -17.63 21.45 1.22
C ASP A 370 -18.45 20.29 0.63
N THR A 371 -19.25 19.60 1.44
CA THR A 371 -20.08 18.48 0.95
C THR A 371 -20.97 18.87 -0.23
N LEU A 372 -21.58 20.06 -0.21
CA LEU A 372 -22.40 20.58 -1.32
C LEU A 372 -21.55 20.77 -2.58
N ARG A 373 -20.42 21.47 -2.49
CA ARG A 373 -19.49 21.65 -3.62
C ARG A 373 -19.04 20.31 -4.19
N ARG A 374 -18.69 19.37 -3.32
CA ARG A 374 -18.26 18.02 -3.71
C ARG A 374 -19.38 17.25 -4.40
N THR A 375 -20.62 17.40 -3.97
CA THR A 375 -21.81 16.79 -4.57
C THR A 375 -22.16 17.43 -5.91
N LEU A 376 -22.04 18.76 -6.03
CA LEU A 376 -22.26 19.51 -7.28
C LEU A 376 -21.25 19.11 -8.37
N SER A 377 -19.96 18.98 -8.04
CA SER A 377 -18.95 18.50 -9.00
C SER A 377 -19.30 17.11 -9.52
N LEU A 378 -19.71 16.19 -8.63
CA LEU A 378 -20.10 14.84 -9.04
C LEU A 378 -21.39 14.85 -9.88
N ALA A 379 -22.36 15.70 -9.53
CA ALA A 379 -23.58 15.91 -10.32
C ALA A 379 -23.27 16.46 -11.72
N ALA A 380 -22.32 17.39 -11.82
CA ALA A 380 -21.88 17.94 -13.10
C ALA A 380 -21.20 16.89 -13.98
N THR A 381 -20.36 16.03 -13.38
CA THR A 381 -19.77 14.88 -14.08
C THR A 381 -20.85 13.98 -14.65
N LEU A 382 -21.87 13.65 -13.87
CA LEU A 382 -23.00 12.83 -14.35
C LEU A 382 -23.81 13.51 -15.46
N ALA A 383 -23.98 14.83 -15.39
CA ALA A 383 -24.66 15.60 -16.43
C ALA A 383 -23.84 15.65 -17.74
N ASN A 384 -22.52 15.87 -17.65
CA ASN A 384 -21.60 15.79 -18.79
C ASN A 384 -21.64 14.42 -19.47
N LEU A 385 -21.68 13.33 -18.70
CA LEU A 385 -21.74 11.96 -19.24
C LEU A 385 -22.98 11.70 -20.12
N VAL A 386 -24.10 12.36 -19.84
CA VAL A 386 -25.36 12.20 -20.60
C VAL A 386 -25.59 13.32 -21.61
N GLY A 387 -24.62 14.22 -21.79
CA GLY A 387 -24.69 15.35 -22.72
C GLY A 387 -25.53 16.54 -22.25
N ASP A 388 -25.90 16.61 -20.96
CA ASP A 388 -26.64 17.73 -20.37
C ASP A 388 -25.66 18.82 -19.90
N TYR A 389 -24.97 19.45 -20.86
CA TYR A 389 -23.89 20.42 -20.59
C TYR A 389 -24.39 21.71 -19.92
N ASP A 390 -25.62 22.15 -20.21
CA ASP A 390 -26.19 23.34 -19.59
C ASP A 390 -26.37 23.12 -18.09
N ARG A 391 -26.90 21.95 -17.70
CA ARG A 391 -26.98 21.56 -16.30
C ARG A 391 -25.60 21.38 -15.69
N ALA A 392 -24.67 20.74 -16.39
CA ALA A 392 -23.31 20.55 -15.90
C ALA A 392 -22.60 21.89 -15.61
N ASN A 393 -22.67 22.84 -16.54
CA ASN A 393 -22.12 24.18 -16.38
C ASN A 393 -22.78 24.93 -15.24
N ALA A 394 -24.12 24.89 -15.12
CA ALA A 394 -24.82 25.53 -14.00
C ALA A 394 -24.40 24.97 -12.64
N LEU A 395 -24.22 23.64 -12.54
CA LEU A 395 -23.75 22.96 -11.34
C LEU A 395 -22.28 23.30 -11.01
N LEU A 396 -21.41 23.36 -12.03
CA LEU A 396 -20.01 23.76 -11.87
C LEU A 396 -19.89 25.24 -11.48
N ASP A 397 -20.72 26.11 -12.03
CA ASP A 397 -20.77 27.52 -11.65
C ASP A 397 -21.23 27.69 -10.21
N GLU A 398 -22.27 26.96 -9.79
CA GLU A 398 -22.70 26.93 -8.39
C GLU A 398 -21.59 26.40 -7.48
N ALA A 399 -20.93 25.29 -7.86
CA ALA A 399 -19.79 24.75 -7.13
C ALA A 399 -18.62 25.73 -7.05
N GLY A 400 -18.36 26.49 -8.13
CA GLY A 400 -17.35 27.53 -8.20
C GLY A 400 -17.64 28.70 -7.27
N ARG A 401 -18.91 29.15 -7.21
CA ARG A 401 -19.38 30.19 -6.27
C ARG A 401 -19.37 29.72 -4.80
N LEU A 402 -19.52 28.42 -4.56
CA LEU A 402 -19.41 27.80 -3.24
C LEU A 402 -17.97 27.51 -2.83
N GLY A 403 -17.04 27.46 -3.80
CA GLY A 403 -15.64 27.75 -3.55
C GLY A 403 -15.58 29.09 -2.86
N THR A 404 -15.07 29.10 -1.64
CA THR A 404 -15.29 30.14 -0.64
C THR A 404 -14.88 31.52 -1.13
N GLU A 405 -15.72 32.25 -1.87
CA GLU A 405 -15.41 33.64 -2.25
C GLU A 405 -15.16 34.53 -1.02
N ALA A 406 -15.63 34.15 0.18
CA ALA A 406 -15.37 34.88 1.41
C ALA A 406 -14.16 34.35 2.22
N GLN A 407 -13.84 33.05 2.14
CA GLN A 407 -12.76 32.42 2.91
C GLN A 407 -11.52 32.19 2.05
N ASP A 408 -11.68 31.79 0.79
CA ASP A 408 -10.64 31.87 -0.23
C ASP A 408 -10.33 33.31 -0.55
N ALA A 409 -11.25 34.29 -0.68
CA ALA A 409 -10.80 35.69 -0.83
C ALA A 409 -10.09 36.24 0.42
N ARG A 410 -10.41 35.77 1.64
CA ARG A 410 -9.65 36.10 2.85
C ARG A 410 -8.27 35.44 2.84
N ARG A 411 -8.20 34.15 2.51
CA ARG A 411 -6.96 33.37 2.42
C ARG A 411 -6.08 33.84 1.26
N ASP A 412 -6.69 34.25 0.16
CA ASP A 412 -6.10 34.86 -1.01
C ASP A 412 -5.67 36.30 -0.76
N ALA A 413 -6.38 37.05 0.09
CA ALA A 413 -5.90 38.35 0.57
C ALA A 413 -4.72 38.20 1.55
N GLU A 414 -4.64 37.06 2.26
CA GLU A 414 -3.51 36.68 3.11
C GLU A 414 -2.32 36.13 2.33
N ILE A 415 -2.53 35.51 1.15
CA ILE A 415 -1.45 35.02 0.28
C ILE A 415 -0.81 36.20 -0.47
N PRO A 416 0.49 36.49 -0.25
CA PRO A 416 1.18 37.58 -0.93
C PRO A 416 1.10 37.45 -2.45
N LEU A 417 0.87 38.57 -3.14
CA LEU A 417 1.03 38.65 -4.59
C LEU A 417 2.50 38.83 -4.93
N GLY A 418 2.97 38.04 -5.91
CA GLY A 418 4.33 38.07 -6.41
C GLY A 418 5.26 37.10 -5.69
N GLY A 419 6.54 37.34 -5.81
CA GLY A 419 7.57 36.47 -5.27
C GLY A 419 7.89 35.29 -6.17
N ARG A 420 8.89 34.52 -5.75
CA ARG A 420 9.53 33.48 -6.54
C ARG A 420 9.56 32.19 -5.75
N MET A 421 9.02 31.12 -6.32
CA MET A 421 9.04 29.79 -5.73
C MET A 421 10.24 28.99 -6.25
N VAL A 422 11.00 28.38 -5.36
CA VAL A 422 12.14 27.52 -5.67
C VAL A 422 11.77 26.06 -5.44
N VAL A 423 11.88 25.25 -6.50
CA VAL A 423 11.56 23.83 -6.51
C VAL A 423 12.82 23.05 -6.85
N ALA A 424 13.16 22.03 -6.07
CA ALA A 424 14.25 21.11 -6.45
C ALA A 424 13.68 19.78 -6.94
N LEU A 425 14.32 19.23 -7.95
CA LEU A 425 13.95 17.96 -8.59
C LEU A 425 15.14 17.00 -8.54
N ALA A 426 14.87 15.73 -8.26
CA ALA A 426 15.90 14.70 -8.24
C ALA A 426 16.40 14.35 -9.65
N SER A 427 15.49 14.38 -10.64
CA SER A 427 15.76 14.01 -12.02
C SER A 427 16.36 15.18 -12.83
N PRO A 428 17.22 14.90 -13.83
CA PRO A 428 17.60 15.89 -14.83
C PRO A 428 16.39 16.23 -15.72
N VAL A 429 16.27 17.51 -16.08
CA VAL A 429 15.23 18.01 -17.01
C VAL A 429 15.90 18.36 -18.33
N ARG A 430 15.41 17.80 -19.44
CA ARG A 430 16.01 17.97 -20.78
C ARG A 430 15.09 18.71 -21.74
N ALA A 431 13.81 18.36 -21.71
CA ALA A 431 12.77 18.94 -22.55
C ALA A 431 11.59 19.38 -21.69
N ILE A 432 10.85 20.38 -22.14
CA ILE A 432 9.56 20.74 -21.54
C ILE A 432 8.49 20.97 -22.62
N ASP A 433 8.84 20.74 -23.89
CA ASP A 433 7.87 20.79 -24.98
C ASP A 433 6.95 19.56 -24.88
N PRO A 434 5.64 19.70 -25.12
CA PRO A 434 4.66 18.62 -24.89
C PRO A 434 5.01 17.26 -25.50
N VAL A 435 5.63 17.24 -26.69
CA VAL A 435 5.92 16.01 -27.43
C VAL A 435 7.31 15.42 -27.18
N GLY A 436 8.21 16.20 -26.58
CA GLY A 436 9.58 15.81 -26.24
C GLY A 436 9.76 15.33 -24.80
N THR A 437 8.73 15.46 -23.94
CA THR A 437 8.84 15.02 -22.54
C THR A 437 8.96 13.49 -22.42
N THR A 438 9.81 13.06 -21.48
CA THR A 438 10.11 11.64 -21.22
C THR A 438 9.93 11.23 -19.77
N ILE A 439 9.86 12.21 -18.86
CA ILE A 439 9.62 12.01 -17.43
C ILE A 439 8.51 12.95 -16.95
N ILE A 440 7.87 12.59 -15.83
CA ILE A 440 6.76 13.36 -15.26
C ILE A 440 7.18 14.78 -14.88
N GLU A 441 8.40 14.95 -14.36
CA GLU A 441 8.91 16.26 -13.97
C GLU A 441 8.95 17.23 -15.15
N GLU A 442 9.24 16.74 -16.36
CA GLU A 442 9.23 17.53 -17.58
C GLU A 442 7.79 17.94 -17.95
N SER A 443 6.84 17.01 -17.87
CA SER A 443 5.42 17.26 -18.12
C SER A 443 4.81 18.23 -17.10
N GLU A 444 5.20 18.15 -15.82
CA GLU A 444 4.74 19.07 -14.77
C GLU A 444 5.26 20.50 -14.98
N ILE A 445 6.52 20.66 -15.38
CA ILE A 445 7.04 21.98 -15.77
C ILE A 445 6.31 22.47 -17.02
N GLY A 446 6.15 21.61 -18.02
CA GLY A 446 5.42 21.89 -19.25
C GLY A 446 3.98 22.36 -19.00
N ALA A 447 3.27 21.75 -18.06
CA ALA A 447 1.89 22.10 -17.69
C ALA A 447 1.77 23.51 -17.06
N THR A 448 2.87 24.13 -16.63
CA THR A 448 2.86 25.56 -16.24
C THR A 448 2.87 26.51 -17.43
N VAL A 449 3.30 26.02 -18.60
CA VAL A 449 3.49 26.79 -19.84
C VAL A 449 2.42 26.48 -20.88
N PHE A 450 2.00 25.22 -20.98
CA PHE A 450 1.07 24.70 -21.96
C PHE A 450 -0.19 24.16 -21.30
N GLU A 451 -1.33 24.30 -21.97
CA GLU A 451 -2.60 23.76 -21.51
C GLU A 451 -3.25 22.88 -22.59
N THR A 452 -4.05 21.92 -22.16
CA THR A 452 -4.76 20.95 -22.99
C THR A 452 -6.19 21.43 -23.31
N LEU A 453 -6.87 20.78 -24.27
CA LEU A 453 -8.25 21.15 -24.64
C LEU A 453 -9.23 20.88 -23.49
N LEU A 454 -9.04 19.75 -22.81
CA LEU A 454 -9.80 19.34 -21.63
C LEU A 454 -8.83 19.11 -20.47
N ALA A 455 -9.33 19.14 -19.24
CA ALA A 455 -8.53 18.87 -18.05
C ALA A 455 -9.25 17.88 -17.13
N THR A 456 -8.58 17.49 -16.05
CA THR A 456 -9.19 16.78 -14.94
C THR A 456 -9.26 17.66 -13.69
N ASP A 457 -10.37 17.59 -12.97
CA ASP A 457 -10.46 18.21 -11.64
C ASP A 457 -9.65 17.42 -10.60
N ALA A 458 -9.60 17.91 -9.36
CA ALA A 458 -8.87 17.25 -8.26
C ALA A 458 -9.37 15.82 -7.91
N ARG A 459 -10.46 15.36 -8.52
CA ARG A 459 -10.99 13.99 -8.38
C ARG A 459 -10.83 13.14 -9.64
N GLY A 460 -10.24 13.68 -10.70
CA GLY A 460 -10.08 12.99 -11.98
C GLY A 460 -11.29 13.12 -12.90
N HIS A 461 -12.28 13.96 -12.61
CA HIS A 461 -13.39 14.16 -13.54
C HIS A 461 -12.97 15.03 -14.72
N LEU A 462 -13.39 14.66 -15.93
CA LEU A 462 -13.19 15.48 -17.11
C LEU A 462 -13.95 16.81 -16.99
N VAL A 463 -13.22 17.90 -17.22
CA VAL A 463 -13.77 19.26 -17.20
C VAL A 463 -13.32 20.04 -18.44
N PRO A 464 -14.15 20.99 -18.93
CA PRO A 464 -13.74 21.95 -19.94
C PRO A 464 -12.46 22.70 -19.53
N TRP A 465 -11.52 22.89 -20.45
CA TRP A 465 -10.31 23.70 -20.24
C TRP A 465 -10.13 24.73 -21.35
N LEU A 466 -9.22 24.57 -22.31
CA LEU A 466 -9.14 25.47 -23.49
C LEU A 466 -10.35 25.35 -24.42
N CYS A 467 -11.09 24.25 -24.31
CA CYS A 467 -12.40 24.03 -24.88
C CYS A 467 -13.47 24.32 -23.82
N GLU A 468 -14.51 25.09 -24.16
CA GLU A 468 -15.65 25.37 -23.26
C GLU A 468 -16.72 24.26 -23.31
N ARG A 469 -16.80 23.52 -24.41
CA ARG A 469 -17.81 22.46 -24.62
C ARG A 469 -17.36 21.46 -25.68
N TRP A 470 -17.59 20.16 -25.44
CA TRP A 470 -17.46 19.12 -26.46
C TRP A 470 -18.77 18.35 -26.62
N GLU A 471 -19.00 17.81 -27.81
CA GLU A 471 -20.17 16.98 -28.13
C GLU A 471 -19.73 15.74 -28.89
N ALA A 472 -20.16 14.56 -28.44
CA ALA A 472 -19.98 13.32 -29.17
C ALA A 472 -21.14 13.13 -30.16
N GLY A 473 -20.81 13.00 -31.44
CA GLY A 473 -21.75 12.62 -32.49
C GLY A 473 -22.14 11.13 -32.40
N PRO A 474 -22.96 10.65 -33.37
CA PRO A 474 -23.43 9.27 -33.38
C PRO A 474 -22.28 8.26 -33.26
N HIS A 475 -22.45 7.29 -32.35
CA HIS A 475 -21.47 6.23 -32.07
C HIS A 475 -20.07 6.73 -31.71
N ALA A 476 -19.91 7.97 -31.20
CA ALA A 476 -18.61 8.52 -30.82
C ALA A 476 -17.56 8.43 -31.95
N ARG A 477 -17.98 8.66 -33.20
CA ARG A 477 -17.11 8.71 -34.39
C ARG A 477 -16.76 10.11 -34.85
N VAL A 478 -17.47 11.11 -34.34
CA VAL A 478 -17.20 12.53 -34.59
C VAL A 478 -17.34 13.27 -33.28
N PHE A 479 -16.41 14.16 -32.97
CA PHE A 479 -16.46 15.02 -31.80
C PHE A 479 -16.40 16.48 -32.23
N GLY A 480 -17.40 17.27 -31.83
CA GLY A 480 -17.40 18.72 -31.99
C GLY A 480 -16.86 19.38 -30.74
N LEU A 481 -15.85 20.25 -30.86
CA LEU A 481 -15.23 20.99 -29.76
C LEU A 481 -15.38 22.48 -29.99
N THR A 482 -15.79 23.20 -28.93
CA THR A 482 -15.92 24.66 -28.93
C THR A 482 -14.74 25.27 -28.17
N VAL A 483 -13.79 25.82 -28.90
CA VAL A 483 -12.58 26.49 -28.38
C VAL A 483 -12.95 27.86 -27.80
N ARG A 484 -12.40 28.18 -26.62
CA ARG A 484 -12.60 29.47 -25.93
C ARG A 484 -12.09 30.66 -26.76
N ARG A 485 -12.80 31.79 -26.66
CA ARG A 485 -12.47 33.05 -27.36
C ARG A 485 -11.57 33.99 -26.56
N ASP A 486 -11.58 33.87 -25.25
CA ASP A 486 -10.84 34.72 -24.31
C ASP A 486 -9.40 34.24 -24.08
N VAL A 487 -9.01 33.09 -24.63
CA VAL A 487 -7.68 32.54 -24.49
C VAL A 487 -6.70 33.15 -25.48
N ARG A 488 -5.52 33.51 -24.97
CA ARG A 488 -4.37 33.92 -25.77
C ARG A 488 -3.15 33.07 -25.44
N PHE A 489 -2.31 32.88 -26.43
CA PHE A 489 -0.94 32.42 -26.22
C PHE A 489 -0.14 33.50 -25.47
N SER A 490 0.96 33.09 -24.83
CA SER A 490 1.88 33.96 -24.11
C SER A 490 2.58 35.03 -24.97
N ASP A 491 2.48 34.93 -26.31
CA ASP A 491 2.91 35.96 -27.27
C ASP A 491 1.79 36.98 -27.62
N GLY A 492 0.61 36.83 -27.02
CA GLY A 492 -0.57 37.67 -27.22
C GLY A 492 -1.48 37.22 -28.38
N THR A 493 -1.08 36.24 -29.18
CA THR A 493 -1.93 35.74 -30.29
C THR A 493 -3.17 35.02 -29.76
N PRO A 494 -4.35 35.18 -30.39
CA PRO A 494 -5.56 34.51 -29.94
C PRO A 494 -5.51 33.01 -30.23
N LEU A 495 -6.07 32.21 -29.33
CA LEU A 495 -6.32 30.80 -29.58
C LEU A 495 -7.52 30.65 -30.52
N THR A 496 -7.35 29.90 -31.62
CA THR A 496 -8.42 29.59 -32.58
C THR A 496 -8.45 28.09 -32.88
N ALA A 497 -9.57 27.58 -33.37
CA ALA A 497 -9.67 26.19 -33.83
C ALA A 497 -8.62 25.86 -34.91
N ALA A 498 -8.28 26.81 -35.78
CA ALA A 498 -7.21 26.64 -36.76
C ALA A 498 -5.80 26.58 -36.12
N ALA A 499 -5.57 27.28 -35.01
CA ALA A 499 -4.33 27.14 -34.24
C ALA A 499 -4.26 25.76 -33.56
N VAL A 500 -5.37 25.30 -32.97
CA VAL A 500 -5.49 23.97 -32.36
C VAL A 500 -5.24 22.86 -33.39
N LYS A 501 -5.90 22.91 -34.57
CA LYS A 501 -5.66 21.95 -35.66
C LYS A 501 -4.17 21.85 -36.00
N ARG A 502 -3.52 23.01 -36.24
CA ARG A 502 -2.09 23.05 -36.58
C ARG A 502 -1.19 22.54 -35.45
N SER A 503 -1.55 22.80 -34.20
CA SER A 503 -0.83 22.25 -33.04
C SER A 503 -0.92 20.72 -33.01
N ILE A 504 -2.10 20.14 -33.23
CA ILE A 504 -2.30 18.69 -33.29
C ILE A 504 -1.50 18.08 -34.44
N GLU A 505 -1.55 18.69 -35.63
CA GLU A 505 -0.78 18.25 -36.80
C GLU A 505 0.74 18.29 -36.55
N THR A 506 1.24 19.38 -35.98
CA THR A 506 2.66 19.54 -35.64
C THR A 506 3.10 18.49 -34.62
N SER A 507 2.31 18.35 -33.55
CA SER A 507 2.59 17.42 -32.46
C SER A 507 2.55 15.97 -32.95
N SER A 508 1.58 15.63 -33.80
CA SER A 508 1.45 14.28 -34.35
C SER A 508 2.62 13.87 -35.27
N ARG A 509 3.23 14.84 -35.95
CA ARG A 509 4.46 14.65 -36.74
C ARG A 509 5.71 14.54 -35.88
N ALA A 510 5.82 15.37 -34.85
CA ALA A 510 7.02 15.46 -34.02
C ALA A 510 7.10 14.38 -32.93
N ALA A 511 5.97 13.92 -32.41
CA ALA A 511 5.91 12.95 -31.32
C ALA A 511 6.53 11.60 -31.72
N ALA A 512 7.52 11.17 -30.95
CA ALA A 512 8.13 9.85 -31.10
C ALA A 512 7.12 8.74 -30.80
N ASN A 513 6.30 8.92 -29.76
CA ASN A 513 5.21 8.03 -29.37
C ASN A 513 3.95 8.89 -29.18
N LEU A 514 2.86 8.52 -29.86
CA LEU A 514 1.51 9.03 -29.56
C LEU A 514 0.74 7.93 -28.85
N PRO A 515 -0.28 8.26 -28.03
CA PRO A 515 -1.18 7.26 -27.50
C PRO A 515 -1.77 6.44 -28.67
N ALA A 516 -1.74 5.10 -28.55
CA ALA A 516 -2.09 4.22 -29.66
C ALA A 516 -3.50 4.50 -30.22
N ALA A 517 -4.43 4.89 -29.34
CA ALA A 517 -5.79 5.28 -29.67
C ALA A 517 -5.90 6.48 -30.64
N PHE A 518 -4.87 7.32 -30.78
CA PHE A 518 -4.87 8.41 -31.78
C PHE A 518 -4.84 7.88 -33.21
N ALA A 519 -4.45 6.63 -33.44
CA ALA A 519 -4.52 6.00 -34.75
C ALA A 519 -5.96 5.91 -35.28
N ALA A 520 -6.97 5.95 -34.40
CA ALA A 520 -8.38 6.00 -34.78
C ALA A 520 -8.78 7.32 -35.46
N ILE A 521 -8.02 8.41 -35.29
CA ILE A 521 -8.30 9.69 -35.96
C ILE A 521 -8.12 9.51 -37.47
N THR A 522 -9.16 9.86 -38.23
CA THR A 522 -9.20 9.65 -39.68
C THR A 522 -7.96 10.23 -40.36
N GLY A 523 -7.22 9.36 -41.06
CA GLY A 523 -6.00 9.75 -41.79
C GLY A 523 -4.73 9.92 -40.93
N MET A 524 -4.76 9.66 -39.63
CA MET A 524 -3.60 9.81 -38.73
C MET A 524 -2.38 9.01 -39.22
N THR A 525 -2.58 7.73 -39.56
CA THR A 525 -1.50 6.85 -40.01
C THR A 525 -0.81 7.37 -41.28
N ALA A 526 -1.59 7.76 -42.29
CA ALA A 526 -1.07 8.32 -43.54
C ALA A 526 -0.39 9.69 -43.32
N PHE A 527 -0.95 10.52 -42.45
CA PHE A 527 -0.36 11.81 -42.09
C PHE A 527 1.00 11.67 -41.39
N ARG A 528 1.14 10.72 -40.45
CA ARG A 528 2.42 10.44 -39.78
C ARG A 528 3.46 9.81 -40.70
N ALA A 529 3.03 9.01 -41.68
CA ALA A 529 3.92 8.47 -42.71
C ALA A 529 4.44 9.56 -43.67
N GLY A 530 3.84 10.75 -43.67
CA GLY A 530 4.18 11.85 -44.57
C GLY A 530 3.45 11.79 -45.91
N ASP A 531 2.49 10.86 -46.07
CA ASP A 531 1.72 10.68 -47.31
C ASP A 531 0.72 11.82 -47.55
N THR A 532 0.36 12.55 -46.49
CA THR A 532 -0.55 13.70 -46.55
C THR A 532 0.02 14.91 -45.81
N SER A 533 -0.30 16.12 -46.30
CA SER A 533 0.17 17.38 -45.71
C SER A 533 -0.71 17.91 -44.57
N GLU A 534 -1.96 17.44 -44.49
CA GLU A 534 -2.94 17.81 -43.47
C GLU A 534 -3.59 16.57 -42.88
N LEU A 535 -4.01 16.66 -41.62
CA LEU A 535 -4.71 15.58 -40.93
C LEU A 535 -6.21 15.66 -41.23
N ALA A 536 -6.68 14.78 -42.12
CA ALA A 536 -8.07 14.78 -42.61
C ALA A 536 -9.13 14.68 -41.49
N GLY A 537 -8.82 13.95 -40.43
CA GLY A 537 -9.70 13.77 -39.27
C GLY A 537 -9.80 14.98 -38.35
N VAL A 538 -9.07 16.07 -38.57
CA VAL A 538 -9.14 17.28 -37.73
C VAL A 538 -9.49 18.49 -38.58
N ALA A 539 -10.68 19.04 -38.39
CA ALA A 539 -11.22 20.15 -39.18
C ALA A 539 -11.56 21.35 -38.31
N ALA A 540 -11.01 22.52 -38.65
CA ALA A 540 -11.45 23.80 -38.06
C ALA A 540 -12.64 24.33 -38.88
N ILE A 541 -13.86 24.17 -38.34
CA ILE A 541 -15.12 24.52 -39.01
C ILE A 541 -15.37 26.03 -38.93
N SER A 542 -14.98 26.67 -37.83
CA SER A 542 -15.04 28.12 -37.64
C SER A 542 -13.85 28.61 -36.81
N GLU A 543 -13.82 29.88 -36.40
CA GLU A 543 -12.76 30.38 -35.50
C GLU A 543 -12.71 29.64 -34.15
N THR A 544 -13.86 29.15 -33.67
CA THR A 544 -13.99 28.46 -32.39
C THR A 544 -14.41 27.00 -32.51
N GLU A 545 -14.88 26.55 -33.65
CA GLU A 545 -15.40 25.19 -33.79
C GLU A 545 -14.38 24.27 -34.46
N LEU A 546 -14.02 23.19 -33.75
CA LEU A 546 -13.11 22.14 -34.22
C LEU A 546 -13.85 20.80 -34.23
N HIS A 547 -13.78 20.05 -35.32
CA HIS A 547 -14.32 18.69 -35.41
C HIS A 547 -13.18 17.67 -35.50
N ILE A 548 -13.29 16.59 -34.73
CA ILE A 548 -12.41 15.42 -34.82
C ILE A 548 -13.22 14.21 -35.29
N SER A 549 -12.86 13.66 -36.44
CA SER A 549 -13.49 12.48 -37.06
C SER A 549 -12.60 11.25 -36.89
N LEU A 550 -13.24 10.11 -36.68
CA LEU A 550 -12.59 8.84 -36.35
C LEU A 550 -13.03 7.71 -37.30
N ASP A 551 -12.07 6.86 -37.68
CA ASP A 551 -12.29 5.67 -38.52
C ASP A 551 -13.01 4.55 -37.75
N GLU A 552 -12.97 4.60 -36.41
CA GLU A 552 -13.64 3.68 -35.49
C GLU A 552 -14.23 4.43 -34.27
N PRO A 553 -15.26 3.88 -33.59
CA PRO A 553 -15.81 4.48 -32.38
C PRO A 553 -14.76 4.59 -31.27
N LEU A 554 -14.53 5.78 -30.72
CA LEU A 554 -13.62 5.97 -29.59
C LEU A 554 -14.26 6.87 -28.51
N PRO A 555 -15.14 6.32 -27.65
CA PRO A 555 -15.82 7.09 -26.61
C PRO A 555 -14.86 7.79 -25.64
N ILE A 556 -13.63 7.28 -25.49
CA ILE A 556 -12.62 7.81 -24.56
C ILE A 556 -11.83 9.01 -25.11
N LEU A 557 -12.09 9.47 -26.35
CA LEU A 557 -11.37 10.61 -26.94
C LEU A 557 -11.30 11.85 -26.02
N PRO A 558 -12.36 12.27 -25.31
CA PRO A 558 -12.27 13.40 -24.38
C PRO A 558 -11.23 13.20 -23.26
N ALA A 559 -11.04 11.97 -22.77
CA ALA A 559 -10.01 11.68 -21.77
C ALA A 559 -8.60 11.79 -22.35
N LEU A 560 -8.41 11.36 -23.60
CA LEU A 560 -7.14 11.50 -24.32
C LEU A 560 -6.72 12.96 -24.49
N LEU A 561 -7.67 13.88 -24.64
CA LEU A 561 -7.42 15.32 -24.77
C LEU A 561 -7.04 16.02 -23.45
N THR A 562 -6.88 15.26 -22.37
CA THR A 562 -6.31 15.75 -21.09
C THR A 562 -4.82 15.45 -20.94
N GLU A 563 -4.28 14.63 -21.83
CA GLU A 563 -2.90 14.16 -21.75
C GLU A 563 -1.92 15.25 -22.20
N GLY A 564 -0.78 15.36 -21.51
CA GLY A 564 0.18 16.45 -21.67
C GLY A 564 0.74 16.62 -23.08
N SER A 565 0.98 15.53 -23.83
CA SER A 565 1.45 15.59 -25.22
C SER A 565 0.43 16.17 -26.19
N THR A 566 -0.84 16.29 -25.77
CA THR A 566 -1.92 16.95 -26.53
C THR A 566 -2.02 18.45 -26.26
N ALA A 567 -1.18 18.99 -25.37
CA ALA A 567 -1.23 20.41 -25.01
C ALA A 567 -0.98 21.31 -26.23
N VAL A 568 -1.68 22.44 -26.25
CA VAL A 568 -1.69 23.32 -27.42
C VAL A 568 -0.45 24.21 -27.43
N VAL A 569 0.33 24.07 -28.50
CA VAL A 569 1.54 24.85 -28.78
C VAL A 569 1.25 25.84 -29.92
N SER A 570 1.76 27.07 -29.81
CA SER A 570 1.62 28.04 -30.89
C SER A 570 2.26 27.53 -32.18
N PRO A 571 1.55 27.55 -33.32
CA PRO A 571 2.07 27.05 -34.59
C PRO A 571 3.04 28.02 -35.29
N ARG A 572 3.47 29.12 -34.64
CA ARG A 572 4.39 30.10 -35.22
C ARG A 572 5.85 29.68 -35.05
N GLU A 573 6.63 29.79 -36.13
CA GLU A 573 8.09 29.75 -36.06
C GLU A 573 8.59 30.93 -35.21
N THR A 574 9.31 30.63 -34.13
CA THR A 574 9.92 31.66 -33.28
C THR A 574 11.26 32.13 -33.84
N THR A 575 11.58 33.38 -33.55
CA THR A 575 12.83 34.05 -33.95
C THR A 575 14.07 33.29 -33.44
N PRO A 576 15.17 33.21 -34.22
CA PRO A 576 16.40 32.55 -33.78
C PRO A 576 16.93 33.15 -32.47
N GLY A 577 17.06 32.33 -31.42
CA GLY A 577 17.56 32.73 -30.09
C GLY A 577 16.50 32.67 -28.98
N ALA A 578 15.21 32.74 -29.31
CA ALA A 578 14.14 32.33 -28.40
C ALA A 578 13.92 30.82 -28.57
N ARG A 579 14.05 30.02 -27.50
CA ARG A 579 13.56 28.63 -27.56
C ARG A 579 12.03 28.71 -27.63
N GLY A 580 11.50 28.42 -28.82
CA GLY A 580 10.16 28.75 -29.32
C GLY A 580 8.94 28.13 -28.67
N LEU A 581 8.95 27.98 -27.36
CA LEU A 581 7.93 27.29 -26.59
C LEU A 581 6.88 28.29 -26.10
N VAL A 582 5.93 28.60 -26.99
CA VAL A 582 4.82 29.53 -26.74
C VAL A 582 3.54 28.71 -26.48
N GLY A 583 3.10 28.69 -25.22
CA GLY A 583 1.84 28.06 -24.80
C GLY A 583 0.81 29.07 -24.27
N THR A 584 -0.31 28.57 -23.78
CA THR A 584 -1.44 29.35 -23.22
C THR A 584 -1.44 29.43 -21.69
N GLY A 585 -0.51 28.74 -21.03
CA GLY A 585 -0.51 28.52 -19.59
C GLY A 585 -0.25 29.76 -18.73
N PRO A 586 -0.36 29.60 -17.40
CA PRO A 586 -0.19 30.68 -16.43
C PRO A 586 1.22 31.27 -16.41
N PHE A 587 2.23 30.51 -16.85
CA PHE A 587 3.60 30.97 -16.97
C PHE A 587 4.10 30.86 -18.41
N ARG A 588 5.17 31.57 -18.73
CA ARG A 588 5.92 31.48 -19.98
C ARG A 588 7.35 31.08 -19.69
N LEU A 589 7.97 30.32 -20.59
CA LEU A 589 9.36 29.91 -20.43
C LEU A 589 10.30 31.12 -20.53
N ALA A 590 11.08 31.37 -19.48
CA ALA A 590 12.11 32.42 -19.47
C ALA A 590 13.50 31.84 -19.76
N SER A 591 13.85 30.69 -19.15
CA SER A 591 15.12 30.00 -19.43
C SER A 591 15.03 28.50 -19.22
N LEU A 592 15.77 27.72 -20.02
CA LEU A 592 15.92 26.27 -19.88
C LEU A 592 17.40 25.91 -20.02
N THR A 593 18.09 25.64 -18.91
CA THR A 593 19.45 25.08 -18.87
C THR A 593 19.46 23.74 -18.14
N ALA A 594 20.59 23.03 -18.17
CA ALA A 594 20.73 21.76 -17.47
C ALA A 594 20.68 21.92 -15.93
N GLU A 595 21.06 23.09 -15.43
CA GLU A 595 21.13 23.42 -14.00
C GLU A 595 19.86 24.07 -13.47
N LYS A 596 19.05 24.66 -14.35
CA LYS A 596 17.91 25.49 -13.95
C LYS A 596 16.87 25.65 -15.07
N VAL A 597 15.59 25.56 -14.69
CA VAL A 597 14.46 25.99 -15.53
C VAL A 597 13.74 27.14 -14.85
N VAL A 598 13.47 28.22 -15.58
CA VAL A 598 12.77 29.40 -15.05
C VAL A 598 11.56 29.69 -15.90
N VAL A 599 10.40 29.76 -15.25
CA VAL A 599 9.15 30.20 -15.87
C VAL A 599 8.67 31.46 -15.16
N GLU A 600 8.20 32.43 -15.93
CA GLU A 600 7.74 33.75 -15.45
C GLU A 600 6.23 33.88 -15.68
N ARG A 601 5.57 34.69 -14.85
CA ARG A 601 4.16 35.03 -14.99
C ARG A 601 3.80 35.38 -16.44
N ASN A 602 2.74 34.76 -16.97
CA ASN A 602 2.11 35.18 -18.21
C ASN A 602 1.09 36.29 -17.90
N GLU A 603 1.47 37.54 -18.16
CA GLU A 603 0.59 38.71 -17.94
C GLU A 603 -0.70 38.68 -18.77
N SER A 604 -0.73 37.88 -19.84
CA SER A 604 -1.90 37.70 -20.71
C SER A 604 -2.71 36.43 -20.36
N TYR A 605 -2.48 35.82 -19.20
CA TYR A 605 -3.20 34.60 -18.81
C TYR A 605 -4.70 34.87 -18.70
N TRP A 606 -5.48 33.99 -19.31
CA TRP A 606 -6.92 34.18 -19.53
C TRP A 606 -7.74 34.06 -18.24
N ARG A 607 -7.22 33.39 -17.20
CA ARG A 607 -7.87 33.30 -15.89
C ARG A 607 -7.43 34.46 -15.01
N GLY A 608 -8.30 35.45 -14.89
CA GLY A 608 -8.05 36.66 -14.09
C GLY A 608 -7.61 36.36 -12.66
N GLY A 609 -6.65 37.15 -12.16
CA GLY A 609 -6.09 37.01 -10.81
C GLY A 609 -5.03 35.91 -10.66
N LEU A 610 -4.73 35.14 -11.71
CA LEU A 610 -3.73 34.08 -11.73
C LEU A 610 -2.67 34.29 -12.84
N PRO A 611 -1.49 33.66 -12.70
CA PRO A 611 -0.97 33.07 -11.46
C PRO A 611 -0.68 34.16 -10.42
N ARG A 612 -0.45 33.80 -9.14
CA ARG A 612 -0.09 34.78 -8.10
C ARG A 612 1.41 35.01 -7.96
N LEU A 613 2.23 34.02 -8.32
CA LEU A 613 3.69 34.10 -8.29
C LEU A 613 4.23 34.87 -9.49
N ASP A 614 5.37 35.55 -9.32
CA ASP A 614 6.09 36.21 -10.42
C ASP A 614 6.90 35.20 -11.23
N ALA A 615 7.46 34.19 -10.57
CA ALA A 615 8.26 33.16 -11.23
C ALA A 615 8.34 31.85 -10.41
N ILE A 616 8.65 30.76 -11.11
CA ILE A 616 9.03 29.48 -10.52
C ILE A 616 10.41 29.10 -11.05
N GLU A 617 11.30 28.69 -10.14
CA GLU A 617 12.63 28.20 -10.45
C GLU A 617 12.77 26.73 -10.11
N PHE A 618 12.95 25.90 -11.14
CA PHE A 618 13.21 24.48 -10.99
C PHE A 618 14.71 24.21 -11.03
N HIS A 619 15.21 23.51 -10.03
CA HIS A 619 16.60 23.08 -9.92
C HIS A 619 16.67 21.56 -10.04
N PRO A 620 16.93 21.02 -11.24
CA PRO A 620 17.03 19.59 -11.48
C PRO A 620 18.34 18.98 -10.95
N SER A 621 18.40 17.64 -10.96
CA SER A 621 19.59 16.85 -10.60
C SER A 621 20.09 17.04 -9.17
N ILE A 622 19.19 17.30 -8.20
CA ILE A 622 19.56 17.47 -6.79
C ILE A 622 19.28 16.18 -6.01
N GLN A 623 20.29 15.67 -5.30
CA GLN A 623 20.14 14.43 -4.53
C GLN A 623 19.12 14.60 -3.37
N PRO A 624 18.24 13.60 -3.10
CA PRO A 624 17.18 13.73 -2.09
C PRO A 624 17.64 14.19 -0.69
N PRO A 625 18.78 13.71 -0.13
CA PRO A 625 19.29 14.24 1.15
C PRO A 625 19.66 15.73 1.10
N VAL A 626 20.09 16.22 -0.06
CA VAL A 626 20.39 17.64 -0.27
C VAL A 626 19.11 18.45 -0.40
N ILE A 627 18.09 17.93 -1.10
CA ILE A 627 16.75 18.55 -1.15
C ILE A 627 16.19 18.70 0.28
N ALA A 628 16.21 17.63 1.08
CA ALA A 628 15.72 17.65 2.46
C ALA A 628 16.45 18.70 3.32
N ARG A 629 17.78 18.78 3.23
CA ARG A 629 18.56 19.78 3.96
C ARG A 629 18.22 21.21 3.53
N LYS A 630 18.15 21.46 2.22
CA LYS A 630 17.86 22.78 1.65
C LYS A 630 16.42 23.24 1.94
N PHE A 631 15.48 22.32 1.99
CA PHE A 631 14.12 22.59 2.44
C PHE A 631 14.10 23.03 3.91
N ARG A 632 14.84 22.33 4.78
CA ARG A 632 14.95 22.71 6.20
C ARG A 632 15.65 24.05 6.42
N SER A 633 16.59 24.45 5.56
CA SER A 633 17.26 25.77 5.63
C SER A 633 16.43 26.91 5.01
N GLY A 634 15.32 26.60 4.32
CA GLY A 634 14.49 27.59 3.62
C GLY A 634 15.06 28.03 2.26
N GLU A 635 16.03 27.30 1.69
CA GLU A 635 16.53 27.54 0.33
C GLU A 635 15.61 27.00 -0.76
N ILE A 636 14.71 26.07 -0.41
CA ILE A 636 13.72 25.46 -1.29
C ILE A 636 12.34 25.61 -0.64
N ASP A 637 11.36 26.02 -1.43
CA ASP A 637 9.98 26.22 -0.98
C ASP A 637 9.14 24.95 -1.13
N LEU A 638 9.43 24.12 -2.14
CA LEU A 638 8.74 22.87 -2.41
C LEU A 638 9.73 21.71 -2.56
N ALA A 639 9.69 20.79 -1.60
CA ALA A 639 10.45 19.53 -1.63
C ALA A 639 9.56 18.37 -2.10
N ARG A 640 10.10 17.55 -2.99
CA ARG A 640 9.49 16.31 -3.49
C ARG A 640 10.55 15.24 -3.72
N ASP A 641 10.10 14.03 -4.05
CA ASP A 641 10.96 12.88 -4.39
C ASP A 641 12.00 12.55 -3.31
N LEU A 642 11.61 12.74 -2.04
CA LEU A 642 12.41 12.37 -0.87
C LEU A 642 12.37 10.85 -0.66
N LEU A 643 13.47 10.29 -0.11
CA LEU A 643 13.45 8.90 0.35
C LEU A 643 12.62 8.80 1.64
N PRO A 644 12.03 7.62 1.94
CA PRO A 644 11.20 7.41 3.11
C PRO A 644 11.83 7.92 4.42
N GLU A 645 13.14 7.70 4.61
CA GLU A 645 13.83 8.11 5.83
C GLU A 645 13.88 9.64 5.98
N GLN A 646 14.17 10.38 4.90
CA GLN A 646 14.21 11.85 4.97
C GLN A 646 12.82 12.45 5.15
N LEU A 647 11.81 11.84 4.54
CA LEU A 647 10.43 12.27 4.69
C LEU A 647 9.96 12.06 6.14
N ASP A 648 10.23 10.90 6.72
CA ASP A 648 9.89 10.62 8.12
C ASP A 648 10.62 11.57 9.09
N GLU A 649 11.88 11.89 8.83
CA GLU A 649 12.58 12.92 9.60
C GLU A 649 11.94 14.31 9.51
N ILE A 650 11.57 14.76 8.30
CA ILE A 650 10.87 16.05 8.12
C ILE A 650 9.53 16.04 8.83
N LEU A 651 8.80 14.92 8.73
CA LEU A 651 7.49 14.79 9.34
C LEU A 651 7.53 14.66 10.85
N ARG A 652 8.70 14.52 11.51
CA ARG A 652 8.81 14.64 12.98
C ARG A 652 8.60 16.07 13.47
N ASP A 653 8.87 17.07 12.63
CA ASP A 653 8.58 18.47 12.92
C ASP A 653 7.09 18.79 12.70
N PRO A 654 6.33 19.22 13.73
CA PRO A 654 4.91 19.52 13.60
C PRO A 654 4.59 20.59 12.54
N GLY A 655 5.43 21.61 12.41
CA GLY A 655 5.22 22.69 11.45
C GLY A 655 5.35 22.22 9.99
N SER A 656 6.30 21.33 9.72
CA SER A 656 6.45 20.69 8.41
C SER A 656 5.36 19.67 8.14
N ARG A 657 4.92 18.92 9.15
CA ARG A 657 3.79 17.98 9.04
C ARG A 657 2.49 18.68 8.63
N GLN A 658 2.21 19.88 9.15
CA GLN A 658 1.04 20.67 8.77
C GLN A 658 1.10 21.22 7.34
N ARG A 659 2.28 21.25 6.73
CA ARG A 659 2.52 21.72 5.35
C ARG A 659 2.64 20.57 4.34
N LEU A 660 2.52 19.32 4.79
CA LEU A 660 2.54 18.17 3.91
C LEU A 660 1.30 18.18 3.01
N VAL A 661 1.53 18.01 1.71
CA VAL A 661 0.46 17.79 0.73
C VAL A 661 0.61 16.37 0.18
N GLU A 662 -0.40 15.54 0.41
CA GLU A 662 -0.49 14.20 -0.15
C GLU A 662 -1.59 14.15 -1.20
N ALA A 663 -1.28 13.56 -2.35
CA ALA A 663 -2.23 13.36 -3.44
C ALA A 663 -2.09 11.93 -3.98
N PRO A 664 -3.20 11.19 -4.15
CA PRO A 664 -3.16 9.88 -4.77
C PRO A 664 -2.67 10.01 -6.21
N LYS A 665 -1.79 9.11 -6.63
CA LYS A 665 -1.32 9.01 -8.02
C LYS A 665 -1.83 7.70 -8.61
N LYS A 666 -2.43 7.74 -9.80
CA LYS A 666 -2.84 6.54 -10.55
C LYS A 666 -1.60 5.94 -11.20
N ASN A 667 -0.79 5.26 -10.40
CA ASN A 667 0.43 4.62 -10.85
C ASN A 667 0.55 3.20 -10.31
N THR A 668 1.25 2.36 -11.07
CA THR A 668 1.53 0.98 -10.69
C THR A 668 3.00 0.70 -10.92
N TYR A 669 3.68 0.24 -9.87
CA TYR A 669 5.04 -0.31 -9.95
C TYR A 669 4.91 -1.81 -10.22
N PHE A 670 5.65 -2.33 -11.19
CA PHE A 670 5.53 -3.72 -11.61
C PHE A 670 6.87 -4.35 -11.95
N ILE A 671 6.88 -5.67 -11.85
CA ILE A 671 7.87 -6.55 -12.45
C ILE A 671 7.18 -7.22 -13.64
N LEU A 672 7.68 -6.96 -14.85
CA LEU A 672 7.17 -7.57 -16.07
C LEU A 672 8.20 -8.57 -16.60
N PHE A 673 7.85 -9.84 -16.51
CA PHE A 673 8.64 -10.92 -17.11
C PHE A 673 8.53 -10.88 -18.64
N ASN A 674 9.66 -11.02 -19.32
CA ASN A 674 9.71 -11.20 -20.75
C ASN A 674 9.21 -12.59 -21.11
N ALA A 675 7.96 -12.66 -21.57
CA ALA A 675 7.27 -13.88 -21.93
C ALA A 675 7.47 -14.28 -23.40
N THR A 676 8.07 -13.42 -24.22
CA THR A 676 8.23 -13.64 -25.67
C THR A 676 9.64 -14.15 -25.99
N SER A 677 10.68 -13.41 -25.58
CA SER A 677 12.07 -13.59 -26.01
C SER A 677 13.04 -13.82 -24.85
N GLY A 678 12.57 -13.68 -23.61
CA GLY A 678 13.37 -13.84 -22.40
C GLY A 678 14.09 -15.19 -22.35
N PRO A 679 15.42 -15.24 -22.10
CA PRO A 679 16.19 -16.47 -22.10
C PRO A 679 15.63 -17.58 -21.18
N VAL A 680 15.21 -17.19 -19.98
CA VAL A 680 14.72 -18.06 -18.90
C VAL A 680 13.21 -17.88 -18.71
N THR A 681 12.74 -16.63 -18.65
CA THR A 681 11.37 -16.28 -18.25
C THR A 681 10.31 -16.48 -19.32
N ARG A 682 10.68 -16.82 -20.56
CA ARG A 682 9.71 -17.22 -21.59
C ARG A 682 8.90 -18.45 -21.16
N VAL A 683 9.45 -19.29 -20.28
CA VAL A 683 8.80 -20.47 -19.74
C VAL A 683 7.73 -20.07 -18.71
N PRO A 684 6.43 -20.38 -18.93
CA PRO A 684 5.35 -19.94 -18.02
C PRO A 684 5.48 -20.50 -16.60
N ALA A 685 5.99 -21.72 -16.43
CA ALA A 685 6.19 -22.33 -15.11
C ALA A 685 7.18 -21.54 -14.25
N VAL A 686 8.27 -21.04 -14.85
CA VAL A 686 9.27 -20.20 -14.19
C VAL A 686 8.63 -18.91 -13.68
N ARG A 687 7.87 -18.20 -14.53
CA ARG A 687 7.19 -16.97 -14.13
C ARG A 687 6.21 -17.20 -12.97
N ARG A 688 5.44 -18.29 -13.02
CA ARG A 688 4.49 -18.65 -11.96
C ARG A 688 5.20 -18.97 -10.64
N ALA A 689 6.33 -19.67 -10.70
CA ALA A 689 7.14 -19.97 -9.51
C ALA A 689 7.69 -18.67 -8.89
N LEU A 690 8.35 -17.83 -9.69
CA LEU A 690 8.97 -16.58 -9.23
C LEU A 690 7.94 -15.58 -8.70
N ALA A 691 6.78 -15.43 -9.34
CA ALA A 691 5.71 -14.56 -8.87
C ALA A 691 4.98 -15.14 -7.64
N GLY A 692 4.74 -16.46 -7.61
CA GLY A 692 3.93 -17.11 -6.57
C GLY A 692 4.59 -17.17 -5.20
N VAL A 693 5.93 -17.14 -5.14
CA VAL A 693 6.66 -17.10 -3.85
C VAL A 693 6.65 -15.74 -3.20
N LEU A 694 6.48 -14.66 -3.96
CA LEU A 694 6.52 -13.30 -3.43
C LEU A 694 5.27 -13.00 -2.59
N ARG A 695 5.47 -12.16 -1.57
CA ARG A 695 4.38 -11.61 -0.73
C ARG A 695 4.41 -10.09 -0.83
N PRO A 696 3.80 -9.50 -1.88
CA PRO A 696 3.87 -8.05 -2.11
C PRO A 696 3.44 -7.21 -0.91
N ARG A 697 2.40 -7.64 -0.18
CA ARG A 697 1.91 -6.96 1.04
C ARG A 697 3.02 -6.83 2.09
N ASP A 698 3.69 -7.93 2.40
CA ASP A 698 4.74 -7.96 3.43
C ASP A 698 5.97 -7.16 2.99
N LEU A 699 6.35 -7.30 1.72
CA LEU A 699 7.49 -6.60 1.13
C LEU A 699 7.28 -5.08 1.11
N VAL A 700 6.11 -4.61 0.67
CA VAL A 700 5.79 -3.17 0.60
C VAL A 700 5.73 -2.57 1.99
N TRP A 701 5.02 -3.18 2.93
CA TRP A 701 4.87 -2.62 4.28
C TRP A 701 6.17 -2.58 5.08
N ARG A 702 7.04 -3.59 4.93
CA ARG A 702 8.35 -3.60 5.62
C ARG A 702 9.34 -2.58 5.06
N THR A 703 9.14 -2.09 3.82
CA THR A 703 10.12 -1.26 3.13
C THR A 703 9.60 0.16 2.83
N LEU A 704 8.52 0.28 2.07
CA LEU A 704 7.94 1.57 1.67
C LEU A 704 6.92 2.10 2.69
N GLY A 705 6.38 1.24 3.55
CA GLY A 705 5.45 1.61 4.61
C GLY A 705 4.19 2.31 4.08
N ARG A 706 3.83 3.45 4.69
CA ARG A 706 2.63 4.25 4.32
C ARG A 706 2.72 4.95 2.96
N PHE A 707 3.87 4.94 2.29
CA PHE A 707 4.10 5.71 1.06
C PHE A 707 3.79 4.93 -0.23
N ALA A 708 3.37 3.67 -0.10
CA ALA A 708 2.93 2.84 -1.21
C ALA A 708 1.86 1.84 -0.75
N GLU A 709 0.92 1.53 -1.64
CA GLU A 709 -0.08 0.49 -1.43
C GLU A 709 0.35 -0.81 -2.12
N PRO A 710 0.15 -1.98 -1.50
CA PRO A 710 0.36 -3.26 -2.17
C PRO A 710 -0.59 -3.40 -3.37
N ALA A 711 -0.04 -3.48 -4.57
CA ALA A 711 -0.82 -3.65 -5.79
C ALA A 711 -1.52 -5.02 -5.81
N ALA A 712 -2.85 -5.02 -6.00
CA ALA A 712 -3.65 -6.24 -6.22
C ALA A 712 -3.71 -6.64 -7.70
N SER A 713 -3.59 -5.67 -8.60
CA SER A 713 -3.58 -5.85 -10.05
C SER A 713 -2.76 -4.76 -10.73
N LEU A 714 -2.66 -4.83 -12.06
CA LEU A 714 -1.96 -3.83 -12.87
C LEU A 714 -2.69 -2.48 -12.88
N ILE A 715 -4.02 -2.50 -12.90
CA ILE A 715 -4.87 -1.30 -12.93
C ILE A 715 -4.92 -0.74 -11.50
N PRO A 716 -4.50 0.51 -11.26
CA PRO A 716 -4.43 1.07 -9.90
C PRO A 716 -5.83 1.35 -9.32
N PRO A 717 -5.96 1.47 -7.98
CA PRO A 717 -7.21 1.84 -7.33
C PRO A 717 -7.83 3.12 -7.90
N GLY A 718 -9.16 3.16 -8.00
CA GLY A 718 -9.92 4.31 -8.50
C GLY A 718 -10.10 4.39 -10.03
N MET A 719 -9.46 3.49 -10.79
CA MET A 719 -9.66 3.33 -12.23
C MET A 719 -10.64 2.18 -12.51
N LEU A 720 -11.45 2.29 -13.58
CA LEU A 720 -12.36 1.23 -14.01
C LEU A 720 -11.58 -0.07 -14.27
N GLY A 721 -12.13 -1.22 -13.87
CA GLY A 721 -11.48 -2.52 -14.05
C GLY A 721 -10.48 -2.89 -12.95
N HIS A 722 -10.24 -2.03 -11.96
CA HIS A 722 -9.53 -2.40 -10.74
C HIS A 722 -10.32 -3.45 -9.94
N ASP A 723 -9.64 -4.51 -9.50
CA ASP A 723 -10.20 -5.58 -8.67
C ASP A 723 -9.32 -5.80 -7.44
N ALA A 724 -9.77 -5.26 -6.30
CA ALA A 724 -9.08 -5.41 -5.02
C ALA A 724 -9.27 -6.80 -4.37
N GLY A 725 -10.27 -7.57 -4.82
CA GLY A 725 -10.58 -8.90 -4.32
C GLY A 725 -9.68 -9.98 -4.92
N ARG A 726 -8.97 -9.69 -6.01
CA ARG A 726 -8.11 -10.64 -6.70
C ARG A 726 -6.88 -10.99 -5.87
N ARG A 727 -6.94 -12.11 -5.15
CA ARG A 727 -5.80 -12.67 -4.44
C ARG A 727 -4.99 -13.58 -5.36
N TRP A 728 -3.72 -13.25 -5.57
CA TRP A 728 -2.80 -14.17 -6.22
C TRP A 728 -2.49 -15.35 -5.30
N PRO A 729 -2.64 -16.59 -5.80
CA PRO A 729 -2.42 -17.76 -4.97
C PRO A 729 -0.97 -17.84 -4.50
N SER A 730 -0.85 -18.09 -3.20
CA SER A 730 0.35 -18.61 -2.55
C SER A 730 1.02 -19.76 -3.29
N MET A 731 2.26 -19.62 -3.77
CA MET A 731 3.13 -20.79 -3.94
C MET A 731 4.06 -20.96 -2.73
N PRO A 732 4.04 -22.13 -2.06
CA PRO A 732 5.07 -22.50 -1.10
C PRO A 732 6.44 -22.65 -1.76
N ARG A 733 7.51 -22.36 -1.01
CA ARG A 733 8.90 -22.41 -1.51
C ARG A 733 9.24 -23.75 -2.19
N ASP A 734 8.95 -24.87 -1.56
CA ASP A 734 9.31 -26.19 -2.09
C ASP A 734 8.59 -26.52 -3.41
N ALA A 735 7.34 -26.08 -3.56
CA ALA A 735 6.59 -26.21 -4.80
C ALA A 735 7.18 -25.34 -5.91
N ALA A 736 7.67 -24.14 -5.59
CA ALA A 736 8.37 -23.28 -6.53
C ALA A 736 9.71 -23.87 -6.97
N VAL A 737 10.51 -24.42 -6.03
CA VAL A 737 11.77 -25.12 -6.34
C VAL A 737 11.51 -26.32 -7.26
N ALA A 738 10.48 -27.13 -6.97
CA ALA A 738 10.11 -28.25 -7.84
C ALA A 738 9.69 -27.76 -9.23
N ALA A 739 8.86 -26.72 -9.31
CA ALA A 739 8.42 -26.16 -10.59
C ALA A 739 9.58 -25.57 -11.42
N LEU A 740 10.58 -24.96 -10.77
CA LEU A 740 11.79 -24.48 -11.44
C LEU A 740 12.65 -25.64 -11.96
N ARG A 741 12.86 -26.68 -11.16
CA ARG A 741 13.59 -27.89 -11.58
C ARG A 741 12.90 -28.61 -12.74
N ASP A 742 11.59 -28.79 -12.67
CA ASP A 742 10.79 -29.41 -13.73
C ASP A 742 10.81 -28.59 -15.03
N ALA A 743 10.99 -27.26 -14.91
CA ALA A 743 11.22 -26.35 -16.03
C ALA A 743 12.68 -26.36 -16.54
N GLY A 744 13.56 -27.18 -15.97
CA GLY A 744 14.98 -27.29 -16.34
C GLY A 744 15.85 -26.14 -15.83
N ILE A 745 15.42 -25.45 -14.77
CA ILE A 745 16.18 -24.35 -14.16
C ILE A 745 17.02 -24.90 -13.00
N GLU A 746 18.33 -24.73 -13.12
CA GLU A 746 19.30 -25.18 -12.12
C GLU A 746 19.62 -24.07 -11.11
N PRO A 747 19.96 -24.40 -9.85
CA PRO A 747 20.49 -23.43 -8.89
C PRO A 747 21.72 -22.69 -9.44
N GLY A 748 21.78 -21.37 -9.24
CA GLY A 748 22.77 -20.48 -9.81
C GLY A 748 22.39 -19.91 -11.19
N THR A 749 21.18 -20.21 -11.70
CA THR A 749 20.67 -19.57 -12.91
C THR A 749 20.52 -18.06 -12.66
N GLU A 750 21.12 -17.26 -13.52
CA GLU A 750 21.12 -15.82 -13.43
C GLU A 750 20.06 -15.22 -14.37
N LEU A 751 19.19 -14.36 -13.85
CA LEU A 751 18.19 -13.61 -14.61
C LEU A 751 18.75 -12.24 -15.00
N ALA A 752 18.67 -11.90 -16.28
CA ALA A 752 19.03 -10.57 -16.76
C ALA A 752 17.88 -9.58 -16.56
N VAL A 753 18.12 -8.50 -15.80
CA VAL A 753 17.09 -7.55 -15.38
C VAL A 753 17.40 -6.14 -15.89
N SER A 754 16.40 -5.49 -16.51
CA SER A 754 16.42 -4.04 -16.73
C SER A 754 15.61 -3.33 -15.64
N ILE A 755 16.26 -2.44 -14.87
CA ILE A 755 15.60 -1.69 -13.79
C ILE A 755 15.55 -0.22 -14.19
N GLN A 756 14.35 0.36 -14.14
CA GLN A 756 14.15 1.79 -14.37
C GLN A 756 15.05 2.60 -13.41
N PRO A 757 15.91 3.49 -13.92
CA PRO A 757 16.91 4.21 -13.12
C PRO A 757 16.35 4.89 -11.86
N LEU A 758 15.18 5.53 -11.98
CA LEU A 758 14.52 6.26 -10.89
C LEU A 758 14.03 5.36 -9.74
N LEU A 759 13.95 4.04 -9.94
CA LEU A 759 13.48 3.09 -8.92
C LEU A 759 14.64 2.53 -8.08
N ARG A 760 15.88 2.65 -8.54
CA ARG A 760 17.03 1.99 -7.91
C ARG A 760 17.22 2.39 -6.46
N ASP A 761 17.12 3.68 -6.16
CA ASP A 761 17.35 4.19 -4.81
C ASP A 761 16.07 4.08 -3.97
N ARG A 762 14.95 4.61 -4.49
CA ARG A 762 13.68 4.68 -3.74
C ARG A 762 13.09 3.33 -3.39
N THR A 763 13.28 2.32 -4.24
CA THR A 763 12.79 0.95 -4.01
C THR A 763 13.92 -0.04 -3.72
N ALA A 764 15.13 0.43 -3.36
CA ALA A 764 16.30 -0.43 -3.14
C ALA A 764 16.01 -1.58 -2.17
N SER A 765 15.49 -1.26 -0.97
CA SER A 765 15.16 -2.25 0.06
C SER A 765 14.05 -3.21 -0.38
N LEU A 766 13.08 -2.72 -1.15
CA LEU A 766 12.00 -3.54 -1.70
C LEU A 766 12.56 -4.57 -2.68
N LEU A 767 13.39 -4.13 -3.63
CA LEU A 767 13.99 -4.99 -4.65
C LEU A 767 14.99 -5.97 -4.05
N ALA A 768 15.75 -5.56 -3.03
CA ALA A 768 16.63 -6.46 -2.28
C ALA A 768 15.84 -7.62 -1.67
N GLY A 769 14.69 -7.36 -1.03
CA GLY A 769 13.85 -8.43 -0.48
C GLY A 769 13.24 -9.35 -1.54
N VAL A 770 12.89 -8.82 -2.72
CA VAL A 770 12.46 -9.63 -3.87
C VAL A 770 13.59 -10.55 -4.35
N PHE A 771 14.79 -9.99 -4.54
CA PHE A 771 15.94 -10.74 -5.06
C PHE A 771 16.46 -11.76 -4.06
N GLU A 772 16.44 -11.46 -2.76
CA GLU A 772 16.75 -12.41 -1.68
C GLU A 772 15.78 -13.60 -1.71
N THR A 773 14.47 -13.34 -1.89
CA THR A 773 13.45 -14.40 -2.01
C THR A 773 13.71 -15.31 -3.22
N TRP A 774 14.25 -14.78 -4.31
CA TRP A 774 14.60 -15.57 -5.49
C TRP A 774 15.96 -16.28 -5.35
N SER A 775 16.96 -15.67 -4.71
CA SER A 775 18.24 -16.31 -4.40
C SER A 775 18.05 -17.52 -3.48
N ASP A 776 17.09 -17.46 -2.55
CA ASP A 776 16.65 -18.62 -1.76
C ASP A 776 16.12 -19.79 -2.60
N LEU A 777 15.67 -19.56 -3.84
CA LEU A 777 15.28 -20.61 -4.79
C LEU A 777 16.45 -21.09 -5.67
N GLY A 778 17.64 -20.52 -5.51
CA GLY A 778 18.79 -20.71 -6.38
C GLY A 778 18.74 -19.87 -7.66
N ILE A 779 18.02 -18.74 -7.66
CA ILE A 779 17.93 -17.83 -8.80
C ILE A 779 18.62 -16.52 -8.47
N GLU A 780 19.67 -16.22 -9.22
CA GLU A 780 20.43 -14.97 -9.07
C GLU A 780 19.92 -13.90 -10.04
N VAL A 781 20.19 -12.63 -9.73
CA VAL A 781 19.74 -11.49 -10.52
C VAL A 781 20.93 -10.63 -10.96
N ALA A 782 21.09 -10.47 -12.27
CA ALA A 782 22.01 -9.51 -12.87
C ALA A 782 21.27 -8.25 -13.30
N ALA A 783 21.58 -7.11 -12.68
CA ALA A 783 21.03 -5.82 -13.07
C ALA A 783 22.13 -4.87 -13.54
N ALA A 784 22.27 -4.68 -14.85
CA ALA A 784 23.21 -3.70 -15.40
C ALA A 784 22.73 -2.26 -15.10
N PRO A 785 23.62 -1.31 -14.75
CA PRO A 785 23.28 0.10 -14.66
C PRO A 785 22.94 0.67 -16.04
N LEU A 786 21.67 1.01 -16.23
CA LEU A 786 21.15 1.70 -17.41
C LEU A 786 20.83 3.15 -17.05
N ASP A 787 20.94 4.04 -18.02
CA ASP A 787 20.29 5.35 -17.97
C ASP A 787 18.87 5.27 -18.56
N MET A 788 18.10 6.36 -18.51
CA MET A 788 16.70 6.35 -18.97
C MET A 788 16.58 5.98 -20.47
N PRO A 789 17.36 6.57 -21.40
CA PRO A 789 17.34 6.17 -22.81
C PRO A 789 17.67 4.69 -23.03
N ALA A 790 18.71 4.15 -22.39
CA ALA A 790 19.06 2.74 -22.52
C ALA A 790 17.96 1.82 -21.95
N PHE A 791 17.38 2.19 -20.81
CA PHE A 791 16.24 1.48 -20.22
C PHE A 791 15.03 1.43 -21.16
N LEU A 792 14.62 2.56 -21.73
CA LEU A 792 13.52 2.62 -22.70
C LEU A 792 13.86 1.86 -24.00
N GLY A 793 15.13 1.86 -24.40
CA GLY A 793 15.63 1.03 -25.50
C GLY A 793 15.35 -0.46 -25.29
N THR A 794 15.42 -0.94 -24.04
CA THR A 794 15.08 -2.34 -23.71
C THR A 794 13.61 -2.70 -23.93
N TRP A 795 12.72 -1.74 -24.22
CA TRP A 795 11.33 -2.03 -24.60
C TRP A 795 11.21 -2.46 -26.07
N LYS A 796 12.19 -2.09 -26.88
CA LYS A 796 12.31 -2.49 -28.28
C LYS A 796 13.27 -3.67 -28.43
N ASP A 797 14.45 -3.56 -27.83
CA ASP A 797 15.53 -4.55 -27.93
C ASP A 797 15.68 -5.32 -26.60
N ASN A 798 14.93 -6.42 -26.44
CA ASN A 798 14.79 -7.13 -25.15
C ASN A 798 15.22 -8.61 -25.15
N ALA A 799 15.82 -9.11 -26.25
CA ALA A 799 16.10 -10.53 -26.42
C ALA A 799 17.03 -11.14 -25.36
N SER A 800 17.87 -10.32 -24.72
CA SER A 800 18.78 -10.74 -23.65
C SER A 800 18.28 -10.38 -22.25
N ILE A 801 17.02 -9.95 -22.11
CA ILE A 801 16.43 -9.48 -20.86
C ILE A 801 15.31 -10.44 -20.45
N ASP A 802 15.42 -11.00 -19.24
CA ASP A 802 14.42 -11.89 -18.65
C ASP A 802 13.25 -11.11 -18.03
N LEU A 803 13.50 -9.96 -17.43
CA LEU A 803 12.43 -9.13 -16.87
C LEU A 803 12.81 -7.67 -16.81
N THR A 804 11.79 -6.81 -16.86
CA THR A 804 11.92 -5.39 -16.63
C THR A 804 11.19 -4.98 -15.36
N ILE A 805 11.81 -4.11 -14.57
CA ILE A 805 11.24 -3.53 -13.36
C ILE A 805 11.02 -2.06 -13.63
N GLY A 806 9.75 -1.65 -13.60
CA GLY A 806 9.34 -0.31 -13.97
C GLY A 806 8.10 0.15 -13.24
N ARG A 807 7.64 1.34 -13.62
CA ARG A 807 6.34 1.87 -13.23
C ARG A 807 5.62 2.42 -14.45
N TRP A 808 4.29 2.42 -14.39
CA TRP A 808 3.45 3.17 -15.31
C TRP A 808 2.57 4.14 -14.53
N ASN A 809 2.29 5.30 -15.13
CA ASN A 809 1.40 6.31 -14.56
C ASN A 809 0.30 6.55 -15.60
N ALA A 810 -0.93 6.70 -15.13
CA ALA A 810 -2.05 6.99 -16.01
C ALA A 810 -1.78 8.29 -16.78
N ASP A 811 -1.68 8.21 -18.10
CA ASP A 811 -1.62 9.42 -18.95
C ASP A 811 -3.01 10.06 -19.10
N TYR A 812 -4.06 9.23 -19.01
CA TYR A 812 -5.47 9.57 -18.98
C TYR A 812 -6.23 8.58 -18.10
N ASP A 813 -7.38 9.00 -17.55
CA ASP A 813 -8.14 8.21 -16.57
C ASP A 813 -9.05 7.13 -17.20
N ASP A 814 -8.44 6.19 -17.92
CA ASP A 814 -9.13 5.05 -18.52
C ASP A 814 -8.26 3.77 -18.44
N PRO A 815 -8.86 2.58 -18.18
CA PRO A 815 -8.12 1.31 -18.15
C PRO A 815 -7.33 1.02 -19.43
N ASP A 816 -7.78 1.53 -20.59
CA ASP A 816 -7.07 1.43 -21.87
C ASP A 816 -5.60 1.88 -21.78
N ASN A 817 -5.31 2.86 -20.92
CA ASN A 817 -3.95 3.34 -20.69
C ASN A 817 -3.03 2.29 -20.05
N PHE A 818 -3.56 1.41 -19.20
CA PHE A 818 -2.81 0.30 -18.59
C PHE A 818 -2.93 -1.01 -19.39
N THR A 819 -3.93 -1.15 -20.24
CA THR A 819 -4.17 -2.37 -21.02
C THR A 819 -3.68 -2.20 -22.45
N TYR A 820 -4.49 -1.64 -23.35
CA TYR A 820 -4.22 -1.55 -24.77
C TYR A 820 -2.91 -0.81 -25.04
N SER A 821 -2.73 0.35 -24.40
CA SER A 821 -1.54 1.21 -24.59
C SER A 821 -0.23 0.54 -24.18
N LEU A 822 -0.27 -0.41 -23.24
CA LEU A 822 0.92 -1.13 -22.80
C LEU A 822 1.10 -2.49 -23.51
N PHE A 823 0.02 -3.25 -23.70
CA PHE A 823 0.11 -4.68 -23.98
C PHE A 823 -0.54 -5.14 -25.27
N HIS A 824 -1.22 -4.26 -26.02
CA HIS A 824 -1.78 -4.65 -27.31
C HIS A 824 -0.68 -5.12 -28.27
N SER A 825 -0.82 -6.31 -28.85
CA SER A 825 0.29 -7.00 -29.52
C SER A 825 0.88 -6.27 -30.72
N ARG A 826 0.16 -5.30 -31.30
CA ARG A 826 0.60 -4.52 -32.47
C ARG A 826 1.15 -3.13 -32.14
N SER A 827 0.73 -2.54 -31.02
CA SER A 827 0.88 -1.10 -30.76
C SER A 827 1.24 -0.77 -29.32
N GLY A 828 1.11 -1.71 -28.38
CA GLY A 828 1.39 -1.49 -26.97
C GLY A 828 2.88 -1.25 -26.71
N ALA A 829 3.22 -0.34 -25.79
CA ALA A 829 4.61 0.04 -25.51
C ALA A 829 5.49 -1.14 -25.01
N LEU A 830 4.87 -2.15 -24.40
CA LEU A 830 5.52 -3.34 -23.80
C LEU A 830 5.15 -4.64 -24.54
N HIS A 831 4.59 -4.57 -25.76
CA HIS A 831 4.20 -5.75 -26.54
C HIS A 831 5.35 -6.75 -26.76
N ASN A 832 6.59 -6.26 -26.82
CA ASN A 832 7.77 -7.11 -26.92
C ASN A 832 8.03 -7.93 -25.66
N TYR A 833 7.53 -7.56 -24.49
CA TYR A 833 7.63 -8.39 -23.27
C TYR A 833 6.44 -9.34 -23.12
N PHE A 834 5.27 -8.93 -23.59
CA PHE A 834 4.04 -9.72 -23.51
C PHE A 834 3.14 -9.43 -24.71
N SER A 835 2.68 -10.49 -25.37
CA SER A 835 1.70 -10.43 -26.45
C SER A 835 0.78 -11.65 -26.34
N SER A 836 -0.53 -11.42 -26.51
CA SER A 836 -1.53 -12.47 -26.46
C SER A 836 -2.74 -12.12 -27.33
N PRO A 837 -3.10 -12.94 -28.34
CA PRO A 837 -4.31 -12.74 -29.13
C PRO A 837 -5.61 -12.81 -28.30
N GLU A 838 -5.58 -13.47 -27.15
CA GLU A 838 -6.73 -13.47 -26.23
C GLU A 838 -6.83 -12.14 -25.48
N ALA A 839 -5.70 -11.56 -25.07
CA ALA A 839 -5.70 -10.25 -24.44
C ALA A 839 -6.15 -9.18 -25.43
N ASP A 840 -5.64 -9.20 -26.67
CA ASP A 840 -6.03 -8.24 -27.71
C ASP A 840 -7.55 -8.24 -27.92
N ARG A 841 -8.17 -9.42 -28.08
CA ARG A 841 -9.63 -9.57 -28.21
C ARG A 841 -10.46 -9.10 -27.02
N LEU A 842 -9.86 -8.98 -25.83
CA LEU A 842 -10.53 -8.46 -24.63
C LEU A 842 -10.39 -6.93 -24.51
N MET A 843 -9.37 -6.36 -25.15
CA MET A 843 -9.11 -4.92 -25.15
C MET A 843 -9.84 -4.21 -26.30
N GLU A 844 -10.02 -4.89 -27.44
CA GLU A 844 -10.88 -4.49 -28.57
C GLU A 844 -12.37 -4.70 -28.27
#